data_AF-A0A971KG90-F1
#
_entry.id   AF-A0A971KG90-F1
#
_cell.length_a   1.000
_cell.length_b   1.000
_cell.length_c   1.000
_cell.angle_alpha   90.00
_cell.angle_beta   90.00
_cell.angle_gamma   90.00
#
_symmetry.space_group_name_H-M   'P 1'
#
loop_
_entity.id
_entity.type
_entity.pdbx_description
1 polymer ?
#
loop_
_entity_poly.entity_id
_entity_poly.type
_entity_poly.pdbx_seq_one_letter_code
_entity_poly.pdbx_strand_id
1 'polypeptide(L)'
;MQLTKVRIQNFKNLKHLELDLNHNHELRAPNGWGKSSIADAISWVLTGKLYDGSADHQSIKPKHDSRQIVDVELTFEDGTKVRKTYREVWTRTRGTDEENLTGHETTCYINDLEVPVSSFQAELLNALEIKYTGNWKGNILQLLIHPTFFGLKLPWQERRQIVTDLTGEVTDEDVFQAKAHLMPLKPYLAKAKGKTEDVRKLLLRRHRELSSAEVTLQAQIDILSTEVTVTEEKYRKATEELERIDELIDDLKRKKHQTEEGAIAERNRQLAELQQQITQNKEADLLNYNTKIKEQQLELEKIRQERAYVEAELRELQTKIQTLEQLRAKLAIERESVMRTIKELEDRRYRLLQEWKQVNAEQPPKHDSLICPQCGYDINAEHIKAQIEEFNRNKAERLKVISEQGLDVKRQIEELEPKVDELQAEADQLHLKIEKLEEGISKCNAKMIELNQKELEISKSIPEFKESPKTQELKVKYEELKNKPLDVQHNYDEQIEKLKETKKPHEEVITKYRAEQINLQKAQELEQQRKDVLSQLAEVEQLQVMLTDFIKTKLEILDSRIEAVFGDIKIRLIEANIKEGSWNEVCDVMDGQVPYHQTNSSQQIKLGIRVVEAIKRALGIDGLFYIIDNAEQITDRDFSKLTDAQTIAFVAYDSNDISQA
;
A
#
# COMPACT_ATOMS: atom_id res chain seq x y z
N MET A 1 36.99 2.32 26.46
CA MET A 1 36.79 1.05 27.20
C MET A 1 37.47 -0.12 26.49
N GLN A 2 38.52 -0.70 27.09
CA GLN A 2 39.27 -1.85 26.54
C GLN A 2 39.02 -3.14 27.35
N LEU A 3 39.00 -4.27 26.66
CA LEU A 3 38.98 -5.62 27.23
C LEU A 3 40.43 -6.08 27.43
N THR A 4 40.87 -6.24 28.68
CA THR A 4 42.27 -6.55 29.00
C THR A 4 42.51 -8.05 29.24
N LYS A 5 41.48 -8.78 29.70
CA LYS A 5 41.61 -10.22 29.96
C LYS A 5 40.36 -11.01 29.58
N VAL A 6 40.57 -12.20 29.02
CA VAL A 6 39.53 -13.19 28.72
C VAL A 6 39.89 -14.51 29.37
N ARG A 7 39.00 -15.04 30.21
CA ARG A 7 39.09 -16.37 30.81
C ARG A 7 37.92 -17.22 30.34
N ILE A 8 38.23 -18.39 29.80
CA ILE A 8 37.26 -19.35 29.28
C ILE A 8 37.51 -20.69 29.96
N GLN A 9 36.46 -21.31 30.46
CA GLN A 9 36.44 -22.70 30.91
C GLN A 9 35.27 -23.43 30.27
N ASN A 10 35.57 -24.60 29.72
CA ASN A 10 34.61 -25.54 29.16
C ASN A 10 33.66 -24.95 28.08
N PHE A 11 34.14 -24.07 27.20
CA PHE A 11 33.32 -23.48 26.14
C PHE A 11 33.63 -24.13 24.78
N LYS A 12 32.66 -24.77 24.13
CA LYS A 12 32.86 -25.49 22.86
C LYS A 12 34.03 -26.49 22.94
N ASN A 13 35.08 -26.30 22.13
CA ASN A 13 36.30 -27.13 22.14
C ASN A 13 37.36 -26.64 23.14
N LEU A 14 37.15 -25.53 23.83
CA LEU A 14 38.09 -24.92 24.78
C LEU A 14 37.84 -25.46 26.19
N LYS A 15 38.75 -26.31 26.69
CA LYS A 15 38.72 -26.79 28.08
C LYS A 15 39.05 -25.67 29.07
N HIS A 16 40.14 -24.97 28.80
CA HIS A 16 40.58 -23.82 29.56
C HIS A 16 41.44 -22.92 28.68
N LEU A 17 41.22 -21.61 28.76
CA LEU A 17 42.03 -20.59 28.10
C LEU A 17 42.04 -19.32 28.95
N GLU A 18 43.20 -18.72 29.10
CA GLU A 18 43.36 -17.36 29.60
C GLU A 18 44.19 -16.56 28.59
N LEU A 19 43.69 -15.38 28.22
CA LEU A 19 44.34 -14.47 27.29
C LEU A 19 44.42 -13.08 27.89
N ASP A 20 45.62 -12.53 27.93
CA ASP A 20 45.85 -11.11 28.16
C ASP A 20 45.86 -10.39 26.80
N LEU A 21 45.01 -9.38 26.67
CA LEU A 21 44.78 -8.64 25.44
C LEU A 21 45.49 -7.29 25.51
N ASN A 22 46.02 -6.87 24.36
CA ASN A 22 46.59 -5.53 24.18
C ASN A 22 45.66 -4.72 23.24
N HIS A 23 46.05 -3.48 22.96
CA HIS A 23 45.22 -2.57 22.18
C HIS A 23 44.95 -3.04 20.72
N ASN A 24 45.94 -3.64 20.06
CA ASN A 24 45.81 -4.18 18.71
C ASN A 24 46.20 -5.66 18.74
N HIS A 25 45.27 -6.49 19.21
CA HIS A 25 45.55 -7.89 19.49
C HIS A 25 45.27 -8.75 18.26
N GLU A 26 46.30 -9.42 17.73
CA GLU A 26 46.14 -10.43 16.68
C GLU A 26 46.37 -11.83 17.26
N LEU A 27 45.33 -12.66 17.21
CA LEU A 27 45.44 -14.08 17.53
C LEU A 27 45.58 -14.89 16.24
N ARG A 28 46.80 -15.34 15.98
CA ARG A 28 47.17 -16.15 14.82
C ARG A 28 47.16 -17.62 15.20
N ALA A 29 46.37 -18.44 14.51
CA ALA A 29 46.38 -19.90 14.69
C ALA A 29 45.88 -20.63 13.44
N PRO A 30 46.18 -21.94 13.26
CA PRO A 30 45.61 -22.74 12.18
C PRO A 30 44.08 -22.83 12.24
N ASN A 31 43.47 -23.25 11.13
CA ASN A 31 42.04 -23.55 11.09
C ASN A 31 41.69 -24.69 12.06
N GLY A 32 40.56 -24.55 12.75
CA GLY A 32 40.10 -25.53 13.75
C GLY A 32 40.72 -25.39 15.16
N TRP A 33 41.68 -24.48 15.38
CA TRP A 33 42.31 -24.30 16.70
C TRP A 33 41.35 -23.79 17.80
N GLY A 34 40.30 -23.05 17.42
CA GLY A 34 39.32 -22.49 18.37
C GLY A 34 39.16 -20.97 18.33
N LYS A 35 39.76 -20.28 17.35
CA LYS A 35 39.68 -18.81 17.19
C LYS A 35 38.24 -18.28 17.22
N SER A 36 37.37 -18.77 16.34
CA SER A 36 35.96 -18.37 16.33
C SER A 36 35.22 -18.75 17.62
N SER A 37 35.65 -19.80 18.34
CA SER A 37 35.08 -20.14 19.65
C SER A 37 35.42 -19.12 20.73
N ILE A 38 36.55 -18.41 20.61
CA ILE A 38 36.90 -17.29 21.49
C ILE A 38 36.01 -16.08 21.16
N ALA A 39 35.87 -15.73 19.88
CA ALA A 39 34.95 -14.66 19.44
C ALA A 39 33.51 -14.92 19.93
N ASP A 40 33.05 -16.16 19.81
CA ASP A 40 31.76 -16.62 20.30
C ASP A 40 31.62 -16.51 21.81
N ALA A 41 32.65 -16.88 22.58
CA ALA A 41 32.62 -16.79 24.04
C ALA A 41 32.50 -15.33 24.50
N ILE A 42 33.30 -14.43 23.92
CA ILE A 42 33.24 -12.99 24.24
C ILE A 42 31.86 -12.43 23.86
N SER A 43 31.37 -12.71 22.65
CA SER A 43 30.05 -12.28 22.20
C SER A 43 28.94 -12.80 23.10
N TRP A 44 29.00 -14.07 23.50
CA TRP A 44 27.98 -14.72 24.33
C TRP A 44 27.91 -14.10 25.74
N VAL A 45 29.06 -13.83 26.36
CA VAL A 45 29.09 -13.13 27.66
C VAL A 45 28.47 -11.74 27.57
N LEU A 46 28.73 -10.99 26.50
CA LEU A 46 28.20 -9.64 26.40
C LEU A 46 26.74 -9.61 25.97
N THR A 47 26.34 -10.45 25.02
CA THR A 47 25.08 -10.30 24.28
C THR A 47 24.08 -11.43 24.51
N GLY A 48 24.54 -12.56 25.05
CA GLY A 48 23.77 -13.82 25.10
C GLY A 48 23.69 -14.54 23.76
N LYS A 49 24.35 -14.01 22.71
CA LYS A 49 24.39 -14.57 21.36
C LYS A 49 25.82 -14.88 20.94
N LEU A 50 25.97 -15.87 20.08
CA LEU A 50 27.21 -16.14 19.37
C LEU A 50 27.58 -14.98 18.44
N TYR A 51 28.83 -14.98 18.00
CA TYR A 51 29.36 -13.91 17.15
C TYR A 51 28.60 -13.80 15.82
N ASP A 52 28.10 -14.93 15.30
CA ASP A 52 27.30 -14.98 14.07
C ASP A 52 25.86 -14.43 14.18
N GLY A 53 25.38 -14.18 15.41
CA GLY A 53 24.02 -13.72 15.72
C GLY A 53 23.08 -14.75 16.35
N SER A 54 23.48 -16.03 16.40
CA SER A 54 22.63 -17.12 16.90
C SER A 54 22.56 -17.16 18.43
N ALA A 55 21.42 -17.60 18.97
CA ALA A 55 21.18 -17.73 20.42
C ALA A 55 21.16 -19.19 20.90
N ASP A 56 21.91 -20.07 20.24
CA ASP A 56 21.85 -21.51 20.51
C ASP A 56 22.67 -21.90 21.76
N HIS A 57 21.97 -22.05 22.89
CA HIS A 57 22.54 -22.51 24.16
C HIS A 57 23.08 -23.95 24.13
N GLN A 58 22.70 -24.80 23.16
CA GLN A 58 23.32 -26.12 23.03
C GLN A 58 24.70 -26.02 22.40
N SER A 59 24.89 -25.10 21.46
CA SER A 59 26.15 -24.95 20.72
C SER A 59 27.33 -24.46 21.56
N ILE A 60 27.09 -23.85 22.73
CA ILE A 60 28.15 -23.38 23.65
C ILE A 60 28.69 -24.48 24.55
N LYS A 61 28.00 -25.63 24.63
CA LYS A 61 28.35 -26.70 25.56
C LYS A 61 29.76 -27.25 25.31
N PRO A 62 30.45 -27.69 26.37
CA PRO A 62 31.77 -28.30 26.25
C PRO A 62 31.67 -29.61 25.45
N LYS A 63 32.46 -29.74 24.38
CA LYS A 63 32.48 -30.94 23.52
C LYS A 63 33.09 -32.16 24.22
N HIS A 64 33.87 -31.95 25.28
CA HIS A 64 34.53 -33.00 26.04
C HIS A 64 33.66 -33.60 27.14
N ASP A 65 32.78 -32.82 27.76
CA ASP A 65 31.88 -33.26 28.84
C ASP A 65 30.77 -32.21 29.03
N SER A 66 29.52 -32.54 28.67
CA SER A 66 28.40 -31.61 28.73
C SER A 66 27.96 -31.22 30.14
N ARG A 67 28.40 -31.97 31.17
CA ARG A 67 28.08 -31.69 32.58
C ARG A 67 28.99 -30.64 33.19
N GLN A 68 30.12 -30.34 32.55
CA GLN A 68 31.00 -29.27 33.02
C GLN A 68 30.31 -27.92 32.91
N ILE A 69 30.55 -27.08 33.91
CA ILE A 69 30.07 -25.70 33.90
C ILE A 69 30.86 -24.94 32.84
N VAL A 70 30.14 -24.37 31.88
CA VAL A 70 30.67 -23.33 30.99
C VAL A 70 30.86 -22.09 31.85
N ASP A 71 32.06 -21.51 31.86
CA ASP A 71 32.38 -20.33 32.66
C ASP A 71 33.28 -19.40 31.84
N VAL A 72 32.76 -18.23 31.51
CA VAL A 72 33.49 -17.23 30.72
C VAL A 72 33.46 -15.90 31.47
N GLU A 73 34.63 -15.33 31.67
CA GLU A 73 34.85 -14.06 32.37
C GLU A 73 35.67 -13.11 31.49
N LEU A 74 35.20 -11.87 31.43
CA LEU A 74 35.82 -10.74 30.73
C LEU A 74 36.22 -9.70 31.77
N THR A 75 37.45 -9.20 31.69
CA THR A 75 37.93 -8.09 32.53
C THR A 75 38.28 -6.89 31.66
N PHE A 76 37.73 -5.74 32.02
CA PHE A 76 37.96 -4.46 31.35
C PHE A 76 39.05 -3.65 32.05
N GLU A 77 39.59 -2.66 31.34
CA GLU A 77 40.69 -1.80 31.80
C GLU A 77 40.38 -1.02 33.09
N ASP A 78 39.12 -0.63 33.29
CA ASP A 78 38.63 0.06 34.48
C ASP A 78 38.44 -0.88 35.70
N GLY A 79 38.71 -2.18 35.52
CA GLY A 79 38.50 -3.22 36.51
C GLY A 79 37.10 -3.84 36.48
N THR A 80 36.22 -3.40 35.58
CA THR A 80 34.89 -3.99 35.41
C THR A 80 35.03 -5.45 34.99
N LYS A 81 34.32 -6.35 35.67
CA LYS A 81 34.28 -7.78 35.34
C LYS A 81 32.90 -8.19 34.90
N VAL A 82 32.82 -8.96 33.82
CA VAL A 82 31.57 -9.51 33.30
C VAL A 82 31.74 -11.00 33.14
N ARG A 83 30.93 -11.79 33.86
CA ARG A 83 31.02 -13.24 33.85
C ARG A 83 29.67 -13.85 33.55
N LYS A 84 29.64 -14.91 32.74
CA LYS A 84 28.46 -15.78 32.61
C LYS A 84 28.85 -17.23 32.78
N THR A 85 28.02 -17.93 33.53
CA THR A 85 28.10 -19.38 33.65
C THR A 85 26.87 -20.03 33.07
N TYR A 86 27.04 -21.20 32.46
CA TYR A 86 25.95 -22.03 31.96
C TYR A 86 26.18 -23.48 32.36
N ARG A 87 25.16 -24.12 32.92
CA ARG A 87 25.22 -25.53 33.32
C ARG A 87 23.90 -26.26 33.12
N GLU A 88 24.01 -27.57 33.02
CA GLU A 88 22.89 -28.49 33.12
C GLU A 88 22.45 -28.66 34.58
N VAL A 89 21.15 -28.57 34.85
CA VAL A 89 20.59 -28.77 36.19
C VAL A 89 20.12 -30.21 36.28
N TRP A 90 20.75 -30.97 37.17
CA TRP A 90 20.43 -32.36 37.44
C TRP A 90 19.81 -32.46 38.82
N THR A 91 18.65 -33.12 38.94
CA THR A 91 17.95 -33.30 40.22
C THR A 91 17.74 -34.78 40.50
N ARG A 92 17.85 -35.14 41.79
CA ARG A 92 17.58 -36.50 42.26
C ARG A 92 16.09 -36.75 42.42
N THR A 93 15.64 -37.91 41.94
CA THR A 93 14.28 -38.39 42.21
C THR A 93 14.17 -38.78 43.69
N ARG A 94 13.16 -38.28 44.41
CA ARG A 94 12.99 -38.55 45.86
C ARG A 94 12.94 -40.06 46.12
N GLY A 95 13.84 -40.55 46.96
CA GLY A 95 13.88 -41.96 47.37
C GLY A 95 14.76 -42.87 46.49
N THR A 96 15.45 -42.33 45.47
CA THR A 96 16.45 -43.05 44.67
C THR A 96 17.74 -42.23 44.54
N ASP A 97 18.83 -42.87 44.10
CA ASP A 97 20.10 -42.20 43.77
C ASP A 97 20.16 -41.75 42.28
N GLU A 98 19.06 -41.85 41.53
CA GLU A 98 18.99 -41.49 40.11
C GLU A 98 18.91 -39.97 39.91
N GLU A 99 19.83 -39.40 39.12
CA GLU A 99 19.86 -37.98 38.74
C GLU A 99 19.32 -37.77 37.32
N ASN A 100 18.26 -36.96 37.18
CA ASN A 100 17.64 -36.61 35.90
C ASN A 100 17.92 -35.15 35.51
N LEU A 101 18.21 -34.90 34.23
CA LEU A 101 18.34 -33.55 33.68
C LEU A 101 16.97 -32.87 33.69
N THR A 102 16.82 -31.84 34.51
CA THR A 102 15.55 -31.11 34.67
C THR A 102 15.56 -29.71 34.08
N GLY A 103 16.72 -29.23 33.63
CA GLY A 103 16.79 -27.99 32.87
C GLY A 103 18.21 -27.49 32.67
N HIS A 104 18.29 -26.20 32.38
CA HIS A 104 19.53 -25.45 32.22
C HIS A 104 19.48 -24.20 33.07
N GLU A 105 20.62 -23.82 33.60
CA GLU A 105 20.76 -22.62 34.42
C GLU A 105 21.84 -21.74 33.80
N THR A 106 21.49 -20.47 33.61
CA THR A 106 22.46 -19.41 33.27
C THR A 106 22.53 -18.47 34.45
N THR A 107 23.74 -18.20 34.92
CA THR A 107 23.98 -17.22 35.98
C THR A 107 24.92 -16.15 35.45
N CYS A 108 24.56 -14.89 35.69
CA CYS A 108 25.30 -13.75 35.19
C CYS A 108 25.89 -12.97 36.37
N TYR A 109 27.07 -12.41 36.17
CA TYR A 109 27.74 -11.59 37.17
C TYR A 109 28.31 -10.33 36.55
N ILE A 110 28.21 -9.22 37.29
CA ILE A 110 28.88 -7.95 37.00
C ILE A 110 29.64 -7.55 38.26
N ASN A 111 30.95 -7.34 38.16
CA ASN A 111 31.83 -7.03 39.30
C ASN A 111 31.68 -8.01 40.45
N ASP A 112 31.66 -9.31 40.12
CA ASP A 112 31.50 -10.42 41.05
C ASP A 112 30.13 -10.47 41.79
N LEU A 113 29.19 -9.57 41.46
CA LEU A 113 27.81 -9.58 41.97
C LEU A 113 26.89 -10.31 41.00
N GLU A 114 26.06 -11.23 41.52
CA GLU A 114 25.07 -11.96 40.72
C GLU A 114 23.93 -11.04 40.28
N VAL A 115 23.62 -11.08 38.99
CA VAL A 115 22.59 -10.26 38.35
C VAL A 115 21.55 -11.17 37.69
N PRO A 116 20.24 -10.95 37.91
CA PRO A 116 19.20 -11.70 37.23
C PRO A 116 19.36 -11.64 35.70
N VAL A 117 19.22 -12.80 35.02
CA VAL A 117 19.35 -12.88 33.55
C VAL A 117 18.43 -11.89 32.83
N SER A 118 17.25 -11.62 33.37
CA SER A 118 16.27 -10.68 32.82
C SER A 118 16.70 -9.21 32.88
N SER A 119 17.51 -8.81 33.85
CA SER A 119 18.03 -7.43 33.98
C SER A 119 19.46 -7.29 33.49
N PHE A 120 20.19 -8.40 33.28
CA PHE A 120 21.61 -8.41 32.97
C PHE A 120 22.02 -7.47 31.83
N GLN A 121 21.28 -7.44 30.71
CA GLN A 121 21.62 -6.53 29.60
C GLN A 121 21.54 -5.06 30.01
N ALA A 122 20.49 -4.67 30.74
CA ALA A 122 20.33 -3.28 31.18
C ALA A 122 21.41 -2.89 32.20
N GLU A 123 21.73 -3.77 33.15
CA GLU A 123 22.78 -3.53 34.13
C GLU A 123 24.17 -3.50 33.50
N LEU A 124 24.43 -4.35 32.50
CA LEU A 124 25.69 -4.35 31.76
C LEU A 124 25.87 -3.06 30.96
N LEU A 125 24.83 -2.58 30.27
CA LEU A 125 24.88 -1.30 29.57
C LEU A 125 25.16 -0.14 30.53
N ASN A 126 24.55 -0.16 31.72
CA ASN A 126 24.80 0.84 32.74
C ASN A 126 26.26 0.77 33.26
N ALA A 127 26.77 -0.44 33.52
CA ALA A 127 28.15 -0.64 33.96
C ALA A 127 29.18 -0.21 32.92
N LEU A 128 28.85 -0.35 31.63
CA LEU A 128 29.68 0.11 30.51
C LEU A 128 29.38 1.55 30.09
N GLU A 129 28.51 2.27 30.82
CA GLU A 129 28.07 3.64 30.55
C GLU A 129 27.46 3.86 29.14
N ILE A 130 26.88 2.81 28.56
CA ILE A 130 26.26 2.85 27.23
C ILE A 130 24.78 3.20 27.36
N LYS A 131 24.36 4.28 26.71
CA LYS A 131 22.95 4.72 26.67
C LYS A 131 22.41 4.70 25.24
N TYR A 132 21.31 3.99 25.04
CA TYR A 132 20.56 3.99 23.78
C TYR A 132 19.08 4.30 24.07
N THR A 133 18.59 5.42 23.55
CA THR A 133 17.21 5.89 23.75
C THR A 133 16.33 5.71 22.51
N GLY A 134 16.82 4.98 21.51
CA GLY A 134 16.10 4.71 20.27
C GLY A 134 15.01 3.64 20.40
N ASN A 135 14.24 3.46 19.33
CA ASN A 135 13.15 2.49 19.26
C ASN A 135 13.61 1.08 18.84
N TRP A 136 14.78 0.94 18.21
CA TRP A 136 15.33 -0.36 17.84
C TRP A 136 15.51 -1.27 19.06
N LYS A 137 15.08 -2.53 18.94
CA LYS A 137 15.01 -3.50 20.04
C LYS A 137 16.10 -4.59 20.01
N GLY A 138 17.04 -4.48 19.07
CA GLY A 138 18.14 -5.43 18.98
C GLY A 138 19.20 -5.23 20.07
N ASN A 139 20.23 -6.07 20.05
CA ASN A 139 21.30 -5.99 21.03
C ASN A 139 22.32 -4.92 20.62
N ILE A 140 22.35 -3.79 21.35
CA ILE A 140 23.24 -2.67 21.06
C ILE A 140 24.72 -3.05 21.20
N LEU A 141 25.10 -3.88 22.18
CA LEU A 141 26.49 -4.31 22.32
C LEU A 141 26.95 -5.10 21.09
N GLN A 142 26.09 -5.97 20.55
CA GLN A 142 26.38 -6.71 19.33
C GLN A 142 26.62 -5.77 18.14
N LEU A 143 25.82 -4.71 18.00
CA LEU A 143 26.03 -3.67 16.99
C LEU A 143 27.37 -2.95 17.17
N LEU A 144 27.76 -2.65 18.41
CA LEU A 144 28.93 -1.82 18.71
C LEU A 144 30.27 -2.56 18.66
N ILE A 145 30.29 -3.89 18.88
CA ILE A 145 31.53 -4.69 18.93
C ILE A 145 31.81 -5.48 17.64
N HIS A 146 30.81 -5.65 16.76
CA HIS A 146 30.93 -6.48 15.56
C HIS A 146 30.83 -5.63 14.28
N PRO A 147 31.94 -5.38 13.57
CA PRO A 147 31.97 -4.47 12.42
C PRO A 147 30.94 -4.75 11.34
N THR A 148 30.72 -6.03 11.01
CA THR A 148 29.83 -6.41 9.89
C THR A 148 28.37 -6.63 10.30
N PHE A 149 28.00 -6.36 11.56
CA PHE A 149 26.67 -6.66 12.08
C PHE A 149 25.62 -5.77 11.43
N PHE A 150 25.86 -4.45 11.42
CA PHE A 150 24.97 -3.48 10.81
C PHE A 150 24.71 -3.80 9.33
N GLY A 151 25.77 -4.05 8.55
CA GLY A 151 25.66 -4.18 7.09
C GLY A 151 25.27 -5.56 6.56
N LEU A 152 25.61 -6.65 7.25
CA LEU A 152 25.36 -8.03 6.75
C LEU A 152 24.32 -8.81 7.56
N LYS A 153 24.17 -8.50 8.85
CA LYS A 153 23.34 -9.31 9.76
C LYS A 153 21.98 -8.68 10.01
N LEU A 154 21.87 -7.35 9.94
CA LEU A 154 20.61 -6.65 10.12
C LEU A 154 19.77 -6.55 8.83
N PRO A 155 18.49 -6.92 8.89
CA PRO A 155 17.52 -6.55 7.85
C PRO A 155 17.52 -5.03 7.62
N TRP A 156 17.23 -4.60 6.39
CA TRP A 156 17.29 -3.17 6.04
C TRP A 156 16.30 -2.32 6.87
N GLN A 157 15.19 -2.89 7.33
CA GLN A 157 14.22 -2.22 8.20
C GLN A 157 14.83 -1.90 9.56
N GLU A 158 15.60 -2.82 10.14
CA GLU A 158 16.31 -2.59 11.40
C GLU A 158 17.43 -1.58 11.25
N ARG A 159 18.20 -1.66 10.14
CA ARG A 159 19.19 -0.63 9.78
C ARG A 159 18.54 0.75 9.70
N ARG A 160 17.38 0.84 9.03
CA ARG A 160 16.64 2.10 8.88
C ARG A 160 16.13 2.63 10.22
N GLN A 161 15.69 1.75 11.11
CA GLN A 161 15.28 2.16 12.45
C GLN A 161 16.45 2.75 13.23
N ILE A 162 17.63 2.11 13.19
CA ILE A 162 18.85 2.65 13.84
C ILE A 162 19.23 4.00 13.25
N VAL A 163 19.27 4.13 11.92
CA VAL A 163 19.57 5.41 11.26
C VAL A 163 18.57 6.48 11.72
N THR A 164 17.26 6.17 11.70
CA THR A 164 16.21 7.08 12.17
C THR A 164 16.33 7.44 13.65
N ASP A 165 16.67 6.47 14.50
CA ASP A 165 16.86 6.69 15.93
C ASP A 165 18.03 7.66 16.22
N LEU A 166 19.06 7.66 15.36
CA LEU A 166 20.24 8.52 15.50
C LEU A 166 20.06 9.88 14.82
N THR A 167 19.39 9.93 13.66
CA THR A 167 19.23 11.16 12.87
C THR A 167 17.94 11.92 13.19
N GLY A 168 16.98 11.27 13.83
CA GLY A 168 15.61 11.77 14.00
C GLY A 168 14.76 11.64 12.73
N GLU A 169 13.44 11.60 12.91
CA GLU A 169 12.49 11.57 11.80
C GLU A 169 12.32 12.97 11.18
N VAL A 170 12.30 13.06 9.85
CA VAL A 170 12.01 14.32 9.15
C VAL A 170 10.50 14.49 9.05
N THR A 171 9.99 15.45 9.82
CA THR A 171 8.57 15.77 9.88
C THR A 171 8.16 16.71 8.75
N ASP A 172 6.87 16.79 8.46
CA ASP A 172 6.37 17.76 7.48
C ASP A 172 6.57 19.21 7.98
N GLU A 173 6.61 19.43 9.30
CA GLU A 173 6.86 20.74 9.89
C GLU A 173 8.32 21.18 9.70
N ASP A 174 9.29 20.27 9.74
CA ASP A 174 10.69 20.56 9.40
C ASP A 174 10.82 21.15 7.98
N VAL A 175 10.05 20.61 7.04
CA VAL A 175 10.03 21.08 5.64
C VAL A 175 9.40 22.46 5.53
N PHE A 176 8.30 22.71 6.24
CA PHE A 176 7.64 24.03 6.24
C PHE A 176 8.49 25.11 6.91
N GLN A 177 9.24 24.77 7.97
CA GLN A 177 10.19 25.67 8.59
C GLN A 177 11.36 26.01 7.66
N ALA A 178 11.85 25.04 6.90
CA ALA A 178 12.90 25.27 5.90
C ALA A 178 12.40 26.12 4.73
N LYS A 179 11.16 25.91 4.26
CA LYS A 179 10.57 26.59 3.10
C LYS A 179 9.10 26.93 3.32
N ALA A 180 8.84 28.14 3.80
CA ALA A 180 7.50 28.61 4.16
C ALA A 180 6.51 28.69 2.96
N HIS A 181 6.99 28.85 1.71
CA HIS A 181 6.11 28.88 0.53
C HIS A 181 5.43 27.54 0.25
N LEU A 182 5.84 26.45 0.93
CA LEU A 182 5.24 25.13 0.83
C LEU A 182 4.03 24.94 1.76
N MET A 183 3.76 25.89 2.67
CA MET A 183 2.61 25.82 3.59
C MET A 183 1.24 25.56 2.92
N PRO A 184 0.94 26.03 1.70
CA PRO A 184 -0.32 25.69 1.01
C PRO A 184 -0.58 24.19 0.84
N LEU A 185 0.46 23.34 0.92
CA LEU A 185 0.31 21.88 0.88
C LEU A 185 -0.21 21.26 2.19
N LYS A 186 -0.12 21.96 3.32
CA LYS A 186 -0.49 21.45 4.66
C LYS A 186 -1.88 20.79 4.72
N PRO A 187 -2.97 21.39 4.20
CA PRO A 187 -4.28 20.73 4.21
C PRO A 187 -4.33 19.44 3.36
N TYR A 188 -3.57 19.39 2.26
CA TYR A 188 -3.51 18.21 1.40
C TYR A 188 -2.73 17.07 2.05
N LEU A 189 -1.60 17.38 2.67
CA LEU A 189 -0.79 16.42 3.43
C LEU A 189 -1.58 15.88 4.63
N ALA A 190 -2.33 16.72 5.35
CA ALA A 190 -3.20 16.28 6.43
C ALA A 190 -4.28 15.30 5.93
N LYS A 191 -4.95 15.61 4.81
CA LYS A 191 -5.95 14.73 4.18
C LYS A 191 -5.34 13.40 3.72
N ALA A 192 -4.09 13.41 3.27
CA ALA A 192 -3.33 12.25 2.82
C ALA A 192 -2.55 11.53 3.93
N LYS A 193 -2.70 11.94 5.21
CA LYS A 193 -1.93 11.40 6.35
C LYS A 193 -0.41 11.41 6.11
N GLY A 194 0.11 12.50 5.53
CA GLY A 194 1.54 12.68 5.22
C GLY A 194 2.04 11.94 3.98
N LYS A 195 1.19 11.19 3.27
CA LYS A 195 1.59 10.44 2.07
C LYS A 195 1.61 11.34 0.83
N THR A 196 2.82 11.73 0.42
CA THR A 196 3.06 12.60 -0.75
C THR A 196 2.50 12.02 -2.06
N GLU A 197 2.51 10.70 -2.23
CA GLU A 197 1.93 10.04 -3.41
C GLU A 197 0.40 10.16 -3.47
N ASP A 198 -0.28 10.12 -2.32
CA ASP A 198 -1.73 10.31 -2.28
C ASP A 198 -2.09 11.78 -2.53
N VAL A 199 -1.26 12.74 -2.09
CA VAL A 199 -1.39 14.15 -2.48
C VAL A 199 -1.22 14.32 -3.98
N ARG A 200 -0.21 13.69 -4.59
CA ARG A 200 0.01 13.72 -6.05
C ARG A 200 -1.23 13.23 -6.79
N LYS A 201 -1.80 12.09 -6.39
CA LYS A 201 -3.03 11.55 -7.00
C LYS A 201 -4.23 12.48 -6.83
N LEU A 202 -4.40 13.10 -5.66
CA LEU A 202 -5.47 14.08 -5.40
C LEU A 202 -5.36 15.30 -6.32
N LEU A 203 -4.16 15.88 -6.44
CA LEU A 203 -3.92 17.03 -7.32
C LEU A 203 -4.09 16.67 -8.80
N LEU A 204 -3.61 15.50 -9.23
CA LEU A 204 -3.75 15.03 -10.61
C LEU A 204 -5.22 14.82 -10.99
N ARG A 205 -6.02 14.24 -10.08
CA ARG A 205 -7.46 14.08 -10.28
C ARG A 205 -8.15 15.43 -10.44
N ARG A 206 -7.88 16.38 -9.53
CA ARG A 206 -8.47 17.72 -9.58
C ARG A 206 -8.08 18.48 -10.85
N HIS A 207 -6.82 18.36 -11.28
CA HIS A 207 -6.36 18.94 -12.54
C HIS A 207 -7.14 18.39 -13.74
N ARG A 208 -7.35 17.06 -13.82
CA ARG A 208 -8.14 16.44 -14.90
C ARG A 208 -9.60 16.90 -14.90
N GLU A 209 -10.21 17.00 -13.73
CA GLU A 209 -11.60 17.48 -13.57
C GLU A 209 -11.74 18.93 -14.07
N LEU A 210 -10.84 19.83 -13.66
CA LEU A 210 -10.84 21.23 -14.08
C LEU A 210 -10.51 21.40 -15.57
N SER A 211 -9.54 20.64 -16.10
CA SER A 211 -9.19 20.68 -17.52
C SER A 211 -10.34 20.21 -18.42
N SER A 212 -11.07 19.16 -18.01
CA SER A 212 -12.27 18.70 -18.72
C SER A 212 -13.40 19.75 -18.68
N ALA A 213 -13.58 20.41 -17.54
CA ALA A 213 -14.55 21.48 -17.38
C ALA A 213 -14.21 22.69 -18.27
N GLU A 214 -12.94 23.08 -18.36
CA GLU A 214 -12.47 24.17 -19.24
C GLU A 214 -12.78 23.88 -20.70
N VAL A 215 -12.45 22.67 -21.19
CA VAL A 215 -12.74 22.25 -22.58
C VAL A 215 -14.24 22.26 -22.85
N THR A 216 -15.05 21.79 -21.90
CA THR A 216 -16.51 21.78 -22.01
C THR A 216 -17.08 23.19 -22.08
N LEU A 217 -16.61 24.10 -21.22
CA LEU A 217 -17.02 25.49 -21.21
C LEU A 217 -16.60 26.19 -22.51
N GLN A 218 -15.38 25.96 -22.99
CA GLN A 218 -14.92 26.54 -24.26
C GLN A 218 -15.80 26.08 -25.43
N ALA A 219 -16.11 24.78 -25.52
CA ALA A 219 -16.99 24.26 -26.58
C ALA A 219 -18.40 24.89 -26.53
N GLN A 220 -18.94 25.15 -25.33
CA GLN A 220 -20.23 25.83 -25.18
C GLN A 220 -20.17 27.31 -25.60
N ILE A 221 -19.07 28.00 -25.26
CA ILE A 221 -18.82 29.39 -25.68
C ILE A 221 -18.77 29.44 -27.21
N ASP A 222 -17.97 28.58 -27.86
CA ASP A 222 -17.81 28.55 -29.32
C ASP A 222 -19.13 28.35 -30.08
N ILE A 223 -20.04 27.55 -29.53
CA ILE A 223 -21.39 27.33 -30.09
C ILE A 223 -22.25 28.61 -29.98
N LEU A 224 -22.14 29.33 -28.87
CA LEU A 224 -22.98 30.49 -28.57
C LEU A 224 -22.43 31.81 -29.14
N SER A 225 -21.12 31.93 -29.33
CA SER A 225 -20.40 33.13 -29.78
C SER A 225 -20.33 33.25 -31.32
N THR A 226 -21.36 32.83 -32.03
CA THR A 226 -21.43 32.96 -33.49
C THR A 226 -21.56 34.43 -33.93
N GLU A 227 -21.10 34.75 -35.15
CA GLU A 227 -21.16 36.12 -35.68
C GLU A 227 -22.57 36.70 -35.62
N VAL A 228 -22.69 37.89 -35.05
CA VAL A 228 -23.94 38.66 -35.04
C VAL A 228 -24.28 39.04 -36.47
N THR A 229 -25.37 38.49 -37.01
CA THR A 229 -25.76 38.72 -38.40
C THR A 229 -26.76 39.88 -38.54
N VAL A 230 -27.42 40.26 -37.44
CA VAL A 230 -28.37 41.36 -37.39
C VAL A 230 -27.80 42.51 -36.55
N THR A 231 -27.50 43.63 -37.21
CA THR A 231 -27.06 44.86 -36.53
C THR A 231 -28.23 45.53 -35.78
N GLU A 232 -27.92 46.22 -34.69
CA GLU A 232 -28.91 46.99 -33.90
C GLU A 232 -29.73 47.99 -34.74
N GLU A 233 -29.12 48.60 -35.77
CA GLU A 233 -29.81 49.49 -36.72
C GLU A 233 -30.89 48.75 -37.55
N LYS A 234 -30.64 47.49 -37.94
CA LYS A 234 -31.61 46.65 -38.67
C LYS A 234 -32.75 46.22 -37.74
N TYR A 235 -32.44 45.92 -36.48
CA TYR A 235 -33.44 45.61 -35.45
C TYR A 235 -34.38 46.80 -35.22
N ARG A 236 -33.84 48.01 -35.04
CA ARG A 236 -34.64 49.23 -34.85
C ARG A 236 -35.57 49.48 -36.04
N LYS A 237 -35.03 49.47 -37.27
CA LYS A 237 -35.82 49.67 -38.50
C LYS A 237 -36.92 48.63 -38.67
N ALA A 238 -36.65 47.36 -38.38
CA ALA A 238 -37.66 46.31 -38.45
C ALA A 238 -38.77 46.49 -37.41
N THR A 239 -38.43 47.00 -36.23
CA THR A 239 -39.40 47.28 -35.16
C THR A 239 -40.32 48.45 -35.52
N GLU A 240 -39.75 49.57 -36.01
CA GLU A 240 -40.52 50.74 -36.46
C GLU A 240 -41.44 50.42 -37.65
N GLU A 241 -40.98 49.59 -38.59
CA GLU A 241 -41.78 49.23 -39.77
C GLU A 241 -42.92 48.25 -39.41
N LEU A 242 -42.69 47.34 -38.45
CA LEU A 242 -43.74 46.48 -37.90
C LEU A 242 -44.87 47.29 -37.25
N GLU A 243 -44.52 48.29 -36.44
CA GLU A 243 -45.51 49.19 -35.80
C GLU A 243 -46.32 49.97 -36.85
N ARG A 244 -45.69 50.48 -37.90
CA ARG A 244 -46.39 51.16 -39.01
C ARG A 244 -47.33 50.24 -39.77
N ILE A 245 -46.89 49.01 -40.06
CA ILE A 245 -47.71 48.02 -40.75
C ILE A 245 -48.91 47.62 -39.88
N ASP A 246 -48.74 47.51 -38.55
CA ASP A 246 -49.82 47.28 -37.60
C ASP A 246 -50.88 48.39 -37.62
N GLU A 247 -50.46 49.65 -37.59
CA GLU A 247 -51.37 50.80 -37.67
C GLU A 247 -52.16 50.84 -38.99
N LEU A 248 -51.52 50.52 -40.12
CA LEU A 248 -52.15 50.44 -41.45
C LEU A 248 -53.18 49.32 -41.54
N ILE A 249 -52.88 48.16 -40.97
CA ILE A 249 -53.81 47.02 -40.92
C ILE A 249 -55.05 47.38 -40.08
N ASP A 250 -54.86 48.07 -38.95
CA ASP A 250 -55.97 48.45 -38.07
C ASP A 250 -56.83 49.58 -38.62
N ASP A 251 -56.30 50.46 -39.49
CA ASP A 251 -57.08 51.45 -40.24
C ASP A 251 -57.91 50.81 -41.37
N LEU A 252 -57.31 49.86 -42.12
CA LEU A 252 -57.99 49.13 -43.19
C LEU A 252 -59.11 48.22 -42.66
N LYS A 253 -58.91 47.57 -41.51
CA LYS A 253 -59.96 46.79 -40.83
C LYS A 253 -61.15 47.65 -40.38
N ARG A 254 -60.90 48.88 -39.91
CA ARG A 254 -61.96 49.83 -39.52
C ARG A 254 -62.81 50.29 -40.71
N LYS A 255 -62.20 50.51 -41.87
CA LYS A 255 -62.89 50.90 -43.12
C LYS A 255 -63.70 49.75 -43.73
N LYS A 256 -63.19 48.51 -43.65
CA LYS A 256 -63.87 47.32 -44.13
C LYS A 256 -65.19 47.03 -43.40
N HIS A 257 -65.21 47.24 -42.08
CA HIS A 257 -66.36 46.90 -41.22
C HIS A 257 -67.61 47.77 -41.42
N GLN A 258 -67.56 48.88 -42.16
CA GLN A 258 -68.70 49.81 -42.35
C GLN A 258 -69.59 49.50 -43.57
N THR A 259 -69.23 48.55 -44.45
CA THR A 259 -69.78 48.53 -45.83
C THR A 259 -70.58 47.29 -46.26
N GLU A 260 -70.64 46.21 -45.47
CA GLU A 260 -71.10 44.92 -46.03
C GLU A 260 -72.03 44.08 -45.11
N GLU A 261 -73.00 44.67 -44.41
CA GLU A 261 -73.78 43.92 -43.41
C GLU A 261 -74.87 42.93 -43.94
N GLY A 262 -75.19 42.90 -45.24
CA GLY A 262 -76.32 42.10 -45.76
C GLY A 262 -75.96 40.80 -46.50
N ALA A 263 -75.16 40.90 -47.58
CA ALA A 263 -74.79 39.76 -48.42
C ALA A 263 -73.74 38.83 -47.76
N ILE A 264 -73.05 39.36 -46.76
CA ILE A 264 -72.14 38.64 -45.89
C ILE A 264 -72.87 37.55 -45.10
N ALA A 265 -74.14 37.71 -44.72
CA ALA A 265 -74.81 36.75 -43.83
C ALA A 265 -75.01 35.34 -44.44
N GLU A 266 -75.40 35.24 -45.71
CA GLU A 266 -75.66 33.95 -46.37
C GLU A 266 -74.36 33.27 -46.83
N ARG A 267 -73.40 34.05 -47.33
CA ARG A 267 -72.06 33.54 -47.62
C ARG A 267 -71.35 33.14 -46.34
N ASN A 268 -71.50 33.88 -45.25
CA ASN A 268 -71.01 33.50 -43.93
C ASN A 268 -71.69 32.23 -43.44
N ARG A 269 -72.93 31.94 -43.84
CA ARG A 269 -73.57 30.67 -43.49
C ARG A 269 -72.91 29.48 -44.18
N GLN A 270 -72.63 29.58 -45.49
CA GLN A 270 -71.94 28.54 -46.25
C GLN A 270 -70.44 28.44 -45.91
N LEU A 271 -69.78 29.58 -45.67
CA LEU A 271 -68.43 29.62 -45.13
C LEU A 271 -68.39 29.10 -43.70
N ALA A 272 -69.40 29.34 -42.87
CA ALA A 272 -69.50 28.76 -41.53
C ALA A 272 -69.71 27.25 -41.60
N GLU A 273 -70.46 26.74 -42.58
CA GLU A 273 -70.65 25.30 -42.78
C GLU A 273 -69.37 24.62 -43.30
N LEU A 274 -68.66 25.21 -44.27
CA LEU A 274 -67.33 24.74 -44.68
C LEU A 274 -66.29 24.89 -43.57
N GLN A 275 -66.32 25.99 -42.80
CA GLN A 275 -65.47 26.20 -41.64
C GLN A 275 -65.77 25.17 -40.56
N GLN A 276 -67.04 24.81 -40.36
CA GLN A 276 -67.46 23.75 -39.45
C GLN A 276 -66.94 22.40 -39.94
N GLN A 277 -67.02 22.10 -41.24
CA GLN A 277 -66.46 20.87 -41.82
C GLN A 277 -64.93 20.82 -41.76
N ILE A 278 -64.24 21.95 -41.97
CA ILE A 278 -62.78 22.08 -41.76
C ILE A 278 -62.45 21.87 -40.29
N THR A 279 -63.23 22.44 -39.38
CA THR A 279 -63.02 22.30 -37.93
C THR A 279 -63.23 20.85 -37.51
N GLN A 280 -64.29 20.19 -37.99
CA GLN A 280 -64.56 18.78 -37.76
C GLN A 280 -63.48 17.86 -38.35
N ASN A 281 -62.98 18.12 -39.57
CA ASN A 281 -61.89 17.32 -40.14
C ASN A 281 -60.54 17.63 -39.47
N LYS A 282 -60.28 18.88 -39.05
CA LYS A 282 -59.11 19.21 -38.23
C LYS A 282 -59.18 18.55 -36.87
N GLU A 283 -60.34 18.49 -36.24
CA GLU A 283 -60.55 17.74 -35.00
C GLU A 283 -60.32 16.25 -35.22
N ALA A 284 -60.76 15.68 -36.35
CA ALA A 284 -60.48 14.29 -36.72
C ALA A 284 -58.98 14.04 -37.02
N ASP A 285 -58.31 14.94 -37.73
CA ASP A 285 -56.87 14.89 -38.01
C ASP A 285 -56.06 15.00 -36.70
N LEU A 286 -56.45 15.93 -35.82
CA LEU A 286 -55.85 16.13 -34.50
C LEU A 286 -56.12 14.92 -33.60
N LEU A 287 -57.31 14.33 -33.65
CA LEU A 287 -57.64 13.12 -32.90
C LEU A 287 -56.80 11.94 -33.39
N ASN A 288 -56.63 11.77 -34.70
CA ASN A 288 -55.80 10.70 -35.28
C ASN A 288 -54.31 10.90 -34.95
N TYR A 289 -53.81 12.14 -35.06
CA TYR A 289 -52.47 12.51 -34.63
C TYR A 289 -52.26 12.25 -33.12
N ASN A 290 -53.16 12.73 -32.28
CA ASN A 290 -53.13 12.51 -30.84
C ASN A 290 -53.23 11.02 -30.49
N THR A 291 -53.97 10.23 -31.27
CA THR A 291 -54.05 8.77 -31.09
C THR A 291 -52.69 8.12 -31.37
N LYS A 292 -52.02 8.48 -32.47
CA LYS A 292 -50.67 7.99 -32.78
C LYS A 292 -49.61 8.43 -31.76
N ILE A 293 -49.66 9.69 -31.33
CA ILE A 293 -48.79 10.21 -30.26
C ILE A 293 -49.03 9.44 -28.96
N LYS A 294 -50.30 9.18 -28.62
CA LYS A 294 -50.67 8.42 -27.41
C LYS A 294 -50.22 6.96 -27.50
N GLU A 295 -50.31 6.33 -28.66
CA GLU A 295 -49.77 4.98 -28.90
C GLU A 295 -48.25 4.94 -28.70
N GLN A 296 -47.51 5.90 -29.27
CA GLN A 296 -46.05 6.02 -29.09
C GLN A 296 -45.66 6.34 -27.64
N GLN A 297 -46.42 7.21 -26.95
CA GLN A 297 -46.22 7.51 -25.53
C GLN A 297 -46.44 6.27 -24.65
N LEU A 298 -47.48 5.48 -24.93
CA LEU A 298 -47.74 4.24 -24.22
C LEU A 298 -46.62 3.22 -24.44
N GLU A 299 -46.05 3.15 -25.65
CA GLU A 299 -44.93 2.27 -25.96
C GLU A 299 -43.63 2.71 -25.29
N LEU A 300 -43.34 4.02 -25.27
CA LEU A 300 -42.24 4.59 -24.48
C LEU A 300 -42.42 4.32 -22.97
N GLU A 301 -43.63 4.39 -22.45
CA GLU A 301 -43.92 4.09 -21.04
C GLU A 301 -43.65 2.61 -20.72
N LYS A 302 -44.05 1.68 -21.61
CA LYS A 302 -43.70 0.25 -21.48
C LYS A 302 -42.20 0.02 -21.46
N ILE A 303 -41.45 0.67 -22.37
CA ILE A 303 -39.98 0.57 -22.40
C ILE A 303 -39.37 1.12 -21.11
N ARG A 304 -39.86 2.25 -20.59
CA ARG A 304 -39.39 2.81 -19.32
C ARG A 304 -39.67 1.89 -18.14
N GLN A 305 -40.83 1.24 -18.11
CA GLN A 305 -41.16 0.23 -17.10
C GLN A 305 -40.24 -0.99 -17.18
N GLU A 306 -39.99 -1.52 -18.39
CA GLU A 306 -39.03 -2.61 -18.61
C GLU A 306 -37.61 -2.20 -18.19
N ARG A 307 -37.17 -0.98 -18.53
CA ARG A 307 -35.87 -0.45 -18.08
C ARG A 307 -35.78 -0.37 -16.57
N ALA A 308 -36.81 0.14 -15.90
CA ALA A 308 -36.84 0.21 -14.44
C ALA A 308 -36.75 -1.18 -13.79
N TYR A 309 -37.40 -2.19 -14.38
CA TYR A 309 -37.30 -3.58 -13.94
C TYR A 309 -35.87 -4.13 -14.10
N VAL A 310 -35.25 -3.94 -15.27
CA VAL A 310 -33.87 -4.40 -15.53
C VAL A 310 -32.86 -3.65 -14.66
N GLU A 311 -33.05 -2.35 -14.40
CA GLU A 311 -32.21 -1.58 -13.48
C GLU A 311 -32.33 -2.06 -12.03
N ALA A 312 -33.54 -2.44 -11.59
CA ALA A 312 -33.74 -3.02 -10.27
C ALA A 312 -33.07 -4.40 -10.15
N GLU A 313 -33.22 -5.26 -11.15
CA GLU A 313 -32.56 -6.57 -11.23
C GLU A 313 -31.03 -6.42 -11.22
N LEU A 314 -30.48 -5.46 -11.97
CA LEU A 314 -29.05 -5.16 -12.00
C LEU A 314 -28.52 -4.72 -10.63
N ARG A 315 -29.26 -3.86 -9.91
CA ARG A 315 -28.90 -3.47 -8.53
C ARG A 315 -28.94 -4.67 -7.58
N GLU A 316 -29.94 -5.54 -7.70
CA GLU A 316 -30.06 -6.75 -6.90
C GLU A 316 -28.87 -7.71 -7.14
N LEU A 317 -28.48 -7.92 -8.40
CA LEU A 317 -27.32 -8.73 -8.74
C LEU A 317 -26.02 -8.13 -8.19
N GLN A 318 -25.83 -6.82 -8.33
CA GLN A 318 -24.64 -6.12 -7.80
C GLN A 318 -24.52 -6.23 -6.27
N THR A 319 -25.62 -6.05 -5.55
CA THR A 319 -25.65 -6.22 -4.09
C THR A 319 -25.37 -7.67 -3.67
N LYS A 320 -25.91 -8.66 -4.39
CA LYS A 320 -25.58 -10.08 -4.17
C LYS A 320 -24.10 -10.37 -4.41
N ILE A 321 -23.50 -9.88 -5.48
CA ILE A 321 -22.05 -10.04 -5.72
C ILE A 321 -21.25 -9.43 -4.58
N GLN A 322 -21.55 -8.20 -4.18
CA GLN A 322 -20.83 -7.51 -3.11
C GLN A 322 -20.88 -8.30 -1.78
N THR A 323 -22.04 -8.86 -1.44
CA THR A 323 -22.18 -9.70 -0.24
C THR A 323 -21.38 -10.99 -0.33
N LEU A 324 -21.38 -11.67 -1.47
CA LEU A 324 -20.58 -12.89 -1.68
C LEU A 324 -19.07 -12.59 -1.68
N GLU A 325 -18.63 -11.46 -2.24
CA GLU A 325 -17.22 -11.04 -2.20
C GLU A 325 -16.75 -10.77 -0.77
N GLN A 326 -17.59 -10.14 0.06
CA GLN A 326 -17.29 -9.94 1.48
C GLN A 326 -17.18 -11.26 2.24
N LEU A 327 -18.05 -12.24 1.96
CA LEU A 327 -17.94 -13.59 2.54
C LEU A 327 -16.64 -14.28 2.09
N ARG A 328 -16.32 -14.22 0.79
CA ARG A 328 -15.08 -14.80 0.25
C ARG A 328 -13.83 -14.20 0.88
N ALA A 329 -13.81 -12.88 1.11
CA ALA A 329 -12.72 -12.20 1.79
C ALA A 329 -12.57 -12.66 3.26
N LYS A 330 -13.68 -12.89 3.97
CA LYS A 330 -13.64 -13.45 5.33
C LYS A 330 -13.05 -14.86 5.36
N LEU A 331 -13.46 -15.73 4.44
CA LEU A 331 -12.91 -17.09 4.33
C LEU A 331 -11.40 -17.07 4.03
N ALA A 332 -10.93 -16.14 3.19
CA ALA A 332 -9.51 -15.98 2.90
C ALA A 332 -8.69 -15.61 4.16
N ILE A 333 -9.21 -14.69 4.99
CA ILE A 333 -8.57 -14.30 6.26
C ILE A 333 -8.54 -15.48 7.24
N GLU A 334 -9.64 -16.22 7.37
CA GLU A 334 -9.70 -17.42 8.22
C GLU A 334 -8.71 -18.50 7.76
N ARG A 335 -8.64 -18.74 6.45
CA ARG A 335 -7.67 -19.68 5.85
C ARG A 335 -6.24 -19.29 6.19
N GLU A 336 -5.89 -18.02 6.06
CA GLU A 336 -4.55 -17.52 6.39
C GLU A 336 -4.22 -17.70 7.88
N SER A 337 -5.20 -17.50 8.77
CA SER A 337 -5.05 -17.76 10.20
C SER A 337 -4.78 -19.24 10.48
N VAL A 338 -5.53 -20.15 9.88
CA VAL A 338 -5.33 -21.60 10.07
C VAL A 338 -3.97 -22.05 9.53
N MET A 339 -3.56 -21.55 8.35
CA MET A 339 -2.24 -21.83 7.77
C MET A 339 -1.09 -21.37 8.68
N ARG A 340 -1.26 -20.24 9.37
CA ARG A 340 -0.28 -19.76 10.35
C ARG A 340 -0.15 -20.71 11.53
N THR A 341 -1.28 -21.19 12.07
CA THR A 341 -1.30 -22.19 13.15
C THR A 341 -0.63 -23.50 12.73
N ILE A 342 -0.90 -23.99 11.52
CA ILE A 342 -0.24 -25.20 10.98
C ILE A 342 1.27 -25.00 10.96
N LYS A 343 1.76 -23.86 10.45
CA LYS A 343 3.19 -23.57 10.42
C LYS A 343 3.84 -23.59 11.81
N GLU A 344 3.17 -23.01 12.81
CA GLU A 344 3.65 -23.04 14.20
C GLU A 344 3.72 -24.47 14.78
N LEU A 345 2.75 -25.32 14.42
CA LEU A 345 2.74 -26.74 14.79
C LEU A 345 3.83 -27.53 14.05
N GLU A 346 4.09 -27.25 12.78
CA GLU A 346 5.19 -27.85 12.01
C GLU A 346 6.55 -27.52 12.63
N ASP A 347 6.77 -26.25 13.01
CA ASP A 347 7.98 -25.82 13.71
C ASP A 347 8.13 -26.51 15.07
N ARG A 348 7.02 -26.73 15.79
CA ARG A 348 7.01 -27.52 17.04
C ARG A 348 7.34 -28.99 16.78
N ARG A 349 6.74 -29.61 15.75
CA ARG A 349 6.99 -30.99 15.36
C ARG A 349 8.45 -31.21 14.95
N TYR A 350 9.04 -30.24 14.23
CA TYR A 350 10.45 -30.27 13.87
C TYR A 350 11.35 -30.27 15.11
N ARG A 351 11.07 -29.41 16.10
CA ARG A 351 11.80 -29.36 17.37
C ARG A 351 11.72 -30.69 18.13
N LEU A 352 10.52 -31.28 18.25
CA LEU A 352 10.33 -32.59 18.89
C LEU A 352 11.09 -33.72 18.15
N LEU A 353 11.16 -33.67 16.82
CA LEU A 353 11.95 -34.64 16.04
C LEU A 353 13.46 -34.51 16.31
N GLN A 354 13.98 -33.29 16.45
CA GLN A 354 15.39 -33.10 16.81
C GLN A 354 15.68 -33.60 18.22
N GLU A 355 14.77 -33.32 19.17
CA GLU A 355 14.87 -33.82 20.53
C GLU A 355 14.84 -35.35 20.58
N TRP A 356 13.92 -35.98 19.83
CA TRP A 356 13.85 -37.44 19.69
C TRP A 356 15.17 -38.03 19.16
N LYS A 357 15.75 -37.43 18.11
CA LYS A 357 17.03 -37.88 17.53
C LYS A 357 18.16 -37.80 18.54
N GLN A 358 18.20 -36.72 19.31
CA GLN A 358 19.19 -36.52 20.36
C GLN A 358 19.09 -37.61 21.43
N VAL A 359 17.89 -37.85 21.97
CA VAL A 359 17.66 -38.88 22.98
C VAL A 359 17.94 -40.29 22.42
N ASN A 360 17.54 -40.57 21.18
CA ASN A 360 17.77 -41.87 20.57
C ASN A 360 19.26 -42.17 20.33
N ALA A 361 20.08 -41.15 20.09
CA ALA A 361 21.52 -41.29 19.93
C ALA A 361 22.28 -41.50 21.26
N GLU A 362 21.64 -41.29 22.40
CA GLU A 362 22.25 -41.53 23.72
C GLU A 362 22.67 -43.01 23.85
N GLN A 363 23.90 -43.27 24.26
CA GLN A 363 24.44 -44.60 24.52
C GLN A 363 24.45 -44.86 26.03
N PRO A 364 24.25 -46.11 26.48
CA PRO A 364 24.46 -46.43 27.88
C PRO A 364 25.90 -46.07 28.28
N PRO A 365 26.12 -45.64 29.54
CA PRO A 365 27.46 -45.30 30.02
C PRO A 365 28.43 -46.48 29.84
N LYS A 366 29.69 -46.18 29.52
CA LYS A 366 30.73 -47.21 29.44
C LYS A 366 31.07 -47.68 30.84
N HIS A 367 31.13 -48.99 31.03
CA HIS A 367 31.47 -49.60 32.31
C HIS A 367 32.76 -50.42 32.19
N ASP A 368 33.61 -50.33 33.21
CA ASP A 368 34.81 -51.15 33.32
C ASP A 368 34.47 -52.47 34.02
N SER A 369 34.75 -53.59 33.34
CA SER A 369 34.56 -54.94 33.87
C SER A 369 35.64 -55.23 34.91
N LEU A 370 35.24 -55.56 36.14
CA LEU A 370 36.17 -55.74 37.25
C LEU A 370 36.29 -57.22 37.57
N ILE A 371 37.17 -57.87 36.81
CA ILE A 371 37.35 -59.32 36.84
C ILE A 371 38.20 -59.71 38.05
N CYS A 372 37.66 -60.56 38.91
CA CYS A 372 38.38 -61.08 40.07
C CYS A 372 39.64 -61.84 39.63
N PRO A 373 40.86 -61.42 40.05
CA PRO A 373 42.09 -62.06 39.62
C PRO A 373 42.29 -63.48 40.18
N GLN A 374 41.50 -63.87 41.20
CA GLN A 374 41.59 -65.18 41.85
C GLN A 374 40.68 -66.25 41.20
N CYS A 375 39.49 -65.86 40.71
CA CYS A 375 38.50 -66.80 40.17
C CYS A 375 37.94 -66.44 38.78
N GLY A 376 38.29 -65.27 38.24
CA GLY A 376 37.86 -64.83 36.91
C GLY A 376 36.42 -64.33 36.81
N TYR A 377 35.68 -64.22 37.92
CA TYR A 377 34.32 -63.70 37.93
C TYR A 377 34.29 -62.16 37.90
N ASP A 378 33.48 -61.56 37.03
CA ASP A 378 33.28 -60.10 36.99
C ASP A 378 32.34 -59.68 38.11
N ILE A 379 32.95 -59.03 39.11
CA ILE A 379 32.32 -58.67 40.38
C ILE A 379 31.24 -57.60 40.16
N ASN A 380 31.31 -56.86 39.06
CA ASN A 380 30.37 -55.77 38.75
C ASN A 380 29.31 -56.16 37.74
N ALA A 381 29.31 -57.41 37.24
CA ALA A 381 28.45 -57.82 36.13
C ALA A 381 26.95 -57.58 36.39
N GLU A 382 26.44 -57.89 37.58
CA GLU A 382 25.03 -57.65 37.92
C GLU A 382 24.70 -56.15 38.05
N HIS A 383 25.60 -55.37 38.63
CA HIS A 383 25.41 -53.93 38.82
C HIS A 383 25.46 -53.16 37.48
N ILE A 384 26.42 -53.51 36.61
CA ILE A 384 26.52 -52.99 35.25
C ILE A 384 25.25 -53.33 34.45
N LYS A 385 24.76 -54.57 34.58
CA LYS A 385 23.54 -55.00 33.93
C LYS A 385 22.32 -54.19 34.40
N ALA A 386 22.18 -53.94 35.71
CA ALA A 386 21.10 -53.13 36.27
C ALA A 386 21.12 -51.67 35.77
N GLN A 387 22.31 -51.04 35.71
CA GLN A 387 22.44 -49.66 35.21
C GLN A 387 22.13 -49.53 33.71
N ILE A 388 22.53 -50.51 32.90
CA ILE A 388 22.17 -50.57 31.48
C ILE A 388 20.64 -50.75 31.33
N GLU A 389 20.03 -51.62 32.15
CA GLU A 389 18.58 -51.83 32.15
C GLU A 389 17.81 -50.55 32.55
N GLU A 390 18.29 -49.81 33.55
CA GLU A 390 17.71 -48.55 34.01
C GLU A 390 17.87 -47.43 32.96
N PHE A 391 19.06 -47.27 32.39
CA PHE A 391 19.30 -46.33 31.28
C PHE A 391 18.37 -46.63 30.09
N ASN A 392 18.28 -47.90 29.69
CA ASN A 392 17.39 -48.30 28.59
C ASN A 392 15.92 -48.01 28.91
N ARG A 393 15.50 -48.16 30.18
CA ARG A 393 14.15 -47.84 30.64
C ARG A 393 13.86 -46.33 30.59
N ASN A 394 14.75 -45.50 31.13
CA ASN A 394 14.58 -44.04 31.17
C ASN A 394 14.65 -43.43 29.76
N LYS A 395 15.57 -43.93 28.92
CA LYS A 395 15.62 -43.59 27.50
C LYS A 395 14.32 -43.99 26.79
N ALA A 396 13.81 -45.20 27.04
CA ALA A 396 12.55 -45.64 26.46
C ALA A 396 11.36 -44.74 26.87
N GLU A 397 11.29 -44.32 28.14
CA GLU A 397 10.20 -43.45 28.61
C GLU A 397 10.29 -42.04 28.02
N ARG A 398 11.49 -41.44 27.95
CA ARG A 398 11.68 -40.13 27.29
C ARG A 398 11.32 -40.19 25.81
N LEU A 399 11.79 -41.22 25.11
CA LEU A 399 11.45 -41.43 23.71
C LEU A 399 9.93 -41.62 23.54
N LYS A 400 9.27 -42.32 24.47
CA LYS A 400 7.82 -42.49 24.48
C LYS A 400 7.10 -41.15 24.63
N VAL A 401 7.44 -40.32 25.63
CA VAL A 401 6.82 -39.00 25.85
C VAL A 401 7.01 -38.07 24.64
N ILE A 402 8.23 -37.99 24.09
CA ILE A 402 8.50 -37.15 22.91
C ILE A 402 7.71 -37.69 21.70
N SER A 403 7.62 -39.01 21.55
CA SER A 403 6.84 -39.64 20.48
C SER A 403 5.35 -39.34 20.64
N GLU A 404 4.79 -39.42 21.85
CA GLU A 404 3.39 -39.10 22.15
C GLU A 404 3.08 -37.63 21.84
N GLN A 405 3.95 -36.70 22.26
CA GLN A 405 3.79 -35.27 21.93
C GLN A 405 3.94 -35.01 20.42
N GLY A 406 4.89 -35.67 19.75
CA GLY A 406 5.07 -35.55 18.31
C GLY A 406 3.88 -36.10 17.52
N LEU A 407 3.28 -37.20 17.99
CA LEU A 407 2.06 -37.77 17.44
C LEU A 407 0.84 -36.87 17.67
N ASP A 408 0.72 -36.25 18.84
CA ASP A 408 -0.35 -35.29 19.13
C ASP A 408 -0.27 -34.04 18.24
N VAL A 409 0.92 -33.44 18.11
CA VAL A 409 1.14 -32.30 17.20
C VAL A 409 0.88 -32.71 15.75
N LYS A 410 1.31 -33.92 15.34
CA LYS A 410 1.02 -34.46 14.01
C LYS A 410 -0.49 -34.59 13.79
N ARG A 411 -1.23 -35.12 14.77
CA ARG A 411 -2.69 -35.23 14.71
C ARG A 411 -3.35 -33.85 14.56
N GLN A 412 -2.92 -32.85 15.33
CA GLN A 412 -3.45 -31.48 15.20
C GLN A 412 -3.21 -30.88 13.81
N ILE A 413 -2.05 -31.15 13.20
CA ILE A 413 -1.78 -30.75 11.81
C ILE A 413 -2.73 -31.48 10.85
N GLU A 414 -2.85 -32.80 10.96
CA GLU A 414 -3.74 -33.63 10.12
C GLU A 414 -5.23 -33.26 10.30
N GLU A 415 -5.63 -32.70 11.44
CA GLU A 415 -6.97 -32.15 11.70
C GLU A 415 -7.20 -30.77 11.06
N LEU A 416 -6.16 -29.94 10.97
CA LEU A 416 -6.25 -28.57 10.45
C LEU A 416 -5.99 -28.46 8.94
N GLU A 417 -5.16 -29.34 8.36
CA GLU A 417 -4.94 -29.44 6.92
C GLU A 417 -6.24 -29.54 6.10
N PRO A 418 -7.19 -30.45 6.39
CA PRO A 418 -8.45 -30.51 5.65
C PRO A 418 -9.31 -29.25 5.84
N LYS A 419 -9.13 -28.51 6.94
CA LYS A 419 -9.85 -27.24 7.15
C LYS A 419 -9.37 -26.15 6.19
N VAL A 420 -8.09 -26.13 5.84
CA VAL A 420 -7.55 -25.21 4.83
C VAL A 420 -8.17 -25.51 3.47
N ASP A 421 -8.23 -26.80 3.10
CA ASP A 421 -8.83 -27.24 1.84
C ASP A 421 -10.34 -26.98 1.79
N GLU A 422 -11.06 -27.18 2.90
CA GLU A 422 -12.48 -26.88 3.01
C GLU A 422 -12.74 -25.37 2.82
N LEU A 423 -12.00 -24.51 3.53
CA LEU A 423 -12.11 -23.06 3.40
C LEU A 423 -11.78 -22.58 1.97
N GLN A 424 -10.79 -23.20 1.32
CA GLN A 424 -10.45 -22.92 -0.07
C GLN A 424 -11.57 -23.36 -1.02
N ALA A 425 -12.10 -24.57 -0.85
CA ALA A 425 -13.20 -25.07 -1.67
C ALA A 425 -14.48 -24.23 -1.52
N GLU A 426 -14.80 -23.77 -0.30
CA GLU A 426 -15.89 -22.83 -0.07
C GLU A 426 -15.65 -21.50 -0.78
N ALA A 427 -14.43 -20.95 -0.71
CA ALA A 427 -14.08 -19.70 -1.39
C ALA A 427 -14.18 -19.83 -2.93
N ASP A 428 -13.78 -20.98 -3.49
CA ASP A 428 -13.88 -21.27 -4.91
C ASP A 428 -15.34 -21.47 -5.34
N GLN A 429 -16.17 -22.12 -4.53
CA GLN A 429 -17.62 -22.20 -4.78
C GLN A 429 -18.28 -20.82 -4.77
N LEU A 430 -17.88 -19.92 -3.86
CA LEU A 430 -18.36 -18.54 -3.87
C LEU A 430 -17.88 -17.80 -5.12
N HIS A 431 -16.64 -18.03 -5.57
CA HIS A 431 -16.12 -17.44 -6.79
C HIS A 431 -16.94 -17.86 -8.03
N LEU A 432 -17.24 -19.16 -8.17
CA LEU A 432 -18.07 -19.67 -9.27
C LEU A 432 -19.51 -19.10 -9.22
N LYS A 433 -20.06 -18.86 -8.03
CA LYS A 433 -21.36 -18.19 -7.87
C LYS A 433 -21.28 -16.72 -8.31
N ILE A 434 -20.20 -16.02 -7.98
CA ILE A 434 -19.98 -14.63 -8.42
C ILE A 434 -19.89 -14.57 -9.94
N GLU A 435 -19.09 -15.43 -10.58
CA GLU A 435 -18.97 -15.48 -12.05
C GLU A 435 -20.33 -15.68 -12.74
N LYS A 436 -21.17 -16.60 -12.22
CA LYS A 436 -22.53 -16.81 -12.72
C LYS A 436 -23.43 -15.57 -12.58
N LEU A 437 -23.26 -14.79 -11.51
CA LEU A 437 -24.01 -13.55 -11.31
C LEU A 437 -23.49 -12.42 -12.22
N GLU A 438 -22.19 -12.38 -12.50
CA GLU A 438 -21.57 -11.45 -13.46
C GLU A 438 -22.07 -11.68 -14.88
N GLU A 439 -22.29 -12.94 -15.29
CA GLU A 439 -23.00 -13.25 -16.53
C GLU A 439 -24.41 -12.65 -16.56
N GLY A 440 -25.11 -12.67 -15.42
CA GLY A 440 -26.41 -12.01 -15.25
C GLY A 440 -26.33 -10.50 -15.47
N ILE A 441 -25.34 -9.83 -14.86
CA ILE A 441 -25.09 -8.40 -15.08
C ILE A 441 -24.82 -8.11 -16.56
N SER A 442 -24.03 -8.95 -17.24
CA SER A 442 -23.76 -8.81 -18.67
C SER A 442 -25.04 -8.89 -19.50
N LYS A 443 -25.95 -9.81 -19.19
CA LYS A 443 -27.27 -9.91 -19.84
C LYS A 443 -28.15 -8.69 -19.58
N CYS A 444 -28.21 -8.20 -18.33
CA CYS A 444 -28.95 -6.99 -17.99
C CYS A 444 -28.39 -5.75 -18.72
N ASN A 445 -27.06 -5.61 -18.80
CA ASN A 445 -26.41 -4.53 -19.55
C ASN A 445 -26.72 -4.60 -21.05
N ALA A 446 -26.65 -5.78 -21.65
CA ALA A 446 -27.03 -5.98 -23.05
C ALA A 446 -28.50 -5.62 -23.29
N LYS A 447 -29.40 -6.01 -22.37
CA LYS A 447 -30.82 -5.67 -22.45
C LYS A 447 -31.07 -4.16 -22.31
N MET A 448 -30.33 -3.49 -21.42
CA MET A 448 -30.38 -2.03 -21.28
C MET A 448 -29.96 -1.31 -22.57
N ILE A 449 -28.93 -1.80 -23.26
CA ILE A 449 -28.51 -1.25 -24.56
C ILE A 449 -29.62 -1.42 -25.61
N GLU A 450 -30.23 -2.61 -25.70
CA GLU A 450 -31.37 -2.88 -26.60
C GLU A 450 -32.55 -1.92 -26.32
N LEU A 451 -32.92 -1.75 -25.05
CA LEU A 451 -34.03 -0.88 -24.65
C LEU A 451 -33.74 0.60 -24.94
N ASN A 452 -32.50 1.06 -24.72
CA ASN A 452 -32.07 2.42 -25.06
C ASN A 452 -32.13 2.67 -26.58
N GLN A 453 -31.78 1.68 -27.40
CA GLN A 453 -31.88 1.78 -28.86
C GLN A 453 -33.35 1.88 -29.30
N LYS A 454 -34.24 1.04 -28.76
CA LYS A 454 -35.68 1.12 -29.04
C LYS A 454 -36.30 2.45 -28.64
N GLU A 455 -35.93 2.99 -27.47
CA GLU A 455 -36.39 4.31 -27.03
C GLU A 455 -35.94 5.41 -27.99
N LEU A 456 -34.71 5.34 -28.49
CA LEU A 456 -34.18 6.29 -29.47
C LEU A 456 -34.89 6.18 -30.84
N GLU A 457 -35.19 4.98 -31.31
CA GLU A 457 -35.92 4.74 -32.57
C GLU A 457 -37.35 5.29 -32.50
N ILE A 458 -38.07 5.03 -31.39
CA ILE A 458 -39.43 5.56 -31.20
C ILE A 458 -39.40 7.08 -31.10
N SER A 459 -38.42 7.65 -30.38
CA SER A 459 -38.25 9.10 -30.26
C SER A 459 -37.96 9.78 -31.61
N LYS A 460 -37.29 9.09 -32.53
CA LYS A 460 -37.02 9.58 -33.90
C LYS A 460 -38.18 9.40 -34.87
N SER A 461 -39.14 8.52 -34.55
CA SER A 461 -40.30 8.21 -35.40
C SER A 461 -41.56 8.98 -35.01
N ILE A 462 -41.45 9.98 -34.14
CA ILE A 462 -42.55 10.88 -33.79
C ILE A 462 -42.99 11.60 -35.07
N PRO A 463 -44.22 11.33 -35.58
CA PRO A 463 -44.68 11.94 -36.82
C PRO A 463 -44.85 13.44 -36.61
N GLU A 464 -44.51 14.24 -37.63
CA GLU A 464 -44.94 15.64 -37.68
C GLU A 464 -46.45 15.70 -37.95
N PHE A 465 -47.15 16.62 -37.28
CA PHE A 465 -48.56 16.87 -37.58
C PHE A 465 -48.71 17.35 -39.03
N LYS A 466 -49.48 16.61 -39.82
CA LYS A 466 -49.84 16.98 -41.20
C LYS A 466 -51.34 16.87 -41.37
N GLU A 467 -51.94 17.94 -41.89
CA GLU A 467 -53.35 17.95 -42.26
C GLU A 467 -53.61 16.94 -43.37
N SER A 468 -54.74 16.23 -43.30
CA SER A 468 -55.09 15.25 -44.31
C SER A 468 -55.35 15.91 -45.67
N PRO A 469 -55.20 15.18 -46.80
CA PRO A 469 -55.57 15.68 -48.12
C PRO A 469 -57.00 16.23 -48.17
N LYS A 470 -57.91 15.64 -47.40
CA LYS A 470 -59.31 16.10 -47.28
C LYS A 470 -59.43 17.46 -46.58
N THR A 471 -58.66 17.72 -45.51
CA THR A 471 -58.59 19.03 -44.86
C THR A 471 -57.99 20.08 -45.79
N GLN A 472 -56.96 19.72 -46.56
CA GLN A 472 -56.37 20.59 -47.57
C GLN A 472 -57.36 20.91 -48.70
N GLU A 473 -58.08 19.91 -49.21
CA GLU A 473 -59.14 20.10 -50.22
C GLU A 473 -60.29 20.98 -49.70
N LEU A 474 -60.71 20.80 -48.44
CA LEU A 474 -61.74 21.65 -47.83
C LEU A 474 -61.26 23.08 -47.63
N LYS A 475 -59.99 23.29 -47.28
CA LYS A 475 -59.37 24.63 -47.24
C LYS A 475 -59.33 25.27 -48.63
N VAL A 476 -58.99 24.50 -49.66
CA VAL A 476 -59.05 24.97 -51.05
C VAL A 476 -60.47 25.36 -51.42
N LYS A 477 -61.48 24.52 -51.12
CA LYS A 477 -62.90 24.86 -51.36
C LYS A 477 -63.39 26.06 -50.54
N TYR A 478 -62.91 26.22 -49.31
CA TYR A 478 -63.19 27.38 -48.47
C TYR A 478 -62.58 28.65 -49.04
N GLU A 479 -61.31 28.60 -49.46
CA GLU A 479 -60.65 29.73 -50.13
C GLU A 479 -61.31 30.03 -51.49
N GLU A 480 -61.71 29.03 -52.26
CA GLU A 480 -62.50 29.22 -53.49
C GLU A 480 -63.85 29.90 -53.19
N LEU A 481 -64.59 29.45 -52.16
CA LEU A 481 -65.87 30.04 -51.78
C LEU A 481 -65.71 31.41 -51.11
N LYS A 482 -64.59 31.66 -50.42
CA LYS A 482 -64.22 32.93 -49.74
C LYS A 482 -63.66 33.96 -50.71
N ASN A 483 -63.03 33.54 -51.80
CA ASN A 483 -62.50 34.40 -52.85
C ASN A 483 -63.44 34.55 -54.04
N LYS A 484 -64.53 33.75 -54.11
CA LYS A 484 -65.63 33.95 -55.06
C LYS A 484 -66.15 35.40 -54.95
N PRO A 485 -66.16 36.28 -55.93
CA PRO A 485 -66.59 37.66 -55.68
C PRO A 485 -68.02 37.71 -55.11
N LEU A 486 -68.22 38.30 -53.92
CA LEU A 486 -69.50 38.95 -53.65
C LEU A 486 -69.48 40.18 -54.56
N ASP A 487 -70.52 40.39 -55.36
CA ASP A 487 -70.56 41.53 -56.27
C ASP A 487 -70.80 42.83 -55.48
N VAL A 488 -69.76 43.22 -54.76
CA VAL A 488 -69.58 44.50 -54.09
C VAL A 488 -68.08 44.80 -54.23
N GLN A 489 -67.75 45.64 -55.20
CA GLN A 489 -66.38 46.07 -55.43
C GLN A 489 -65.89 46.89 -54.23
N HIS A 490 -64.94 46.38 -53.44
CA HIS A 490 -63.75 47.13 -52.96
C HIS A 490 -62.69 46.22 -52.30
N ASN A 491 -61.42 46.49 -52.63
CA ASN A 491 -60.27 45.61 -52.41
C ASN A 491 -59.56 45.83 -51.05
N TYR A 492 -60.23 45.63 -49.91
CA TYR A 492 -59.61 45.83 -48.58
C TYR A 492 -58.92 44.57 -48.02
N ASP A 493 -59.39 43.37 -48.36
CA ASP A 493 -58.82 42.11 -47.86
C ASP A 493 -57.45 41.77 -48.46
N GLU A 494 -57.28 41.98 -49.76
CA GLU A 494 -56.00 41.74 -50.43
C GLU A 494 -54.92 42.70 -49.90
N GLN A 495 -55.31 43.92 -49.52
CA GLN A 495 -54.41 44.91 -48.94
C GLN A 495 -53.96 44.52 -47.53
N ILE A 496 -54.87 44.02 -46.68
CA ILE A 496 -54.52 43.55 -45.33
C ILE A 496 -53.60 42.33 -45.40
N GLU A 497 -53.85 41.39 -46.31
CA GLU A 497 -53.04 40.17 -46.40
C GLU A 497 -51.65 40.44 -46.96
N LYS A 498 -51.52 41.32 -47.97
CA LYS A 498 -50.22 41.83 -48.43
C LYS A 498 -49.43 42.49 -47.29
N LEU A 499 -50.09 43.28 -46.45
CA LEU A 499 -49.44 43.92 -45.30
C LEU A 499 -48.97 42.90 -44.24
N LYS A 500 -49.72 41.83 -43.97
CA LYS A 500 -49.25 40.74 -43.09
C LYS A 500 -48.07 39.98 -43.68
N GLU A 501 -48.05 39.76 -45.00
CA GLU A 501 -46.89 39.14 -45.65
C GLU A 501 -45.64 40.02 -45.52
N THR A 502 -45.79 41.35 -45.58
CA THR A 502 -44.68 42.27 -45.36
C THR A 502 -44.16 42.29 -43.92
N LYS A 503 -44.92 41.81 -42.93
CA LYS A 503 -44.44 41.70 -41.53
C LYS A 503 -43.44 40.58 -41.29
N LYS A 504 -43.66 39.42 -41.92
CA LYS A 504 -42.88 38.20 -41.69
C LYS A 504 -41.35 38.44 -41.69
N PRO A 505 -40.76 39.11 -42.70
CA PRO A 505 -39.32 39.35 -42.71
C PRO A 505 -38.85 40.27 -41.55
N HIS A 506 -39.68 41.20 -41.09
CA HIS A 506 -39.35 42.06 -39.94
C HIS A 506 -39.44 41.30 -38.61
N GLU A 507 -40.44 40.43 -38.44
CA GLU A 507 -40.58 39.56 -37.26
C GLU A 507 -39.43 38.55 -37.15
N GLU A 508 -38.99 38.00 -38.29
CA GLU A 508 -37.81 37.13 -38.39
C GLU A 508 -36.53 37.86 -37.95
N VAL A 509 -36.33 39.11 -38.41
CA VAL A 509 -35.18 39.95 -38.02
C VAL A 509 -35.17 40.24 -36.51
N ILE A 510 -36.32 40.59 -35.93
CA ILE A 510 -36.46 40.86 -34.49
C ILE A 510 -36.20 39.60 -33.66
N THR A 511 -36.80 38.48 -34.05
CA THR A 511 -36.65 37.20 -33.35
C THR A 511 -35.20 36.72 -33.39
N LYS A 512 -34.56 36.82 -34.57
CA LYS A 512 -33.15 36.48 -34.76
C LYS A 512 -32.23 37.37 -33.91
N TYR A 513 -32.43 38.68 -33.91
CA TYR A 513 -31.64 39.62 -33.10
C TYR A 513 -31.74 39.30 -31.60
N ARG A 514 -32.95 39.08 -31.08
CA ARG A 514 -33.17 38.75 -29.66
C ARG A 514 -32.49 37.43 -29.28
N ALA A 515 -32.57 36.40 -30.13
CA ALA A 515 -31.90 35.13 -29.91
C ALA A 515 -30.36 35.29 -29.92
N GLU A 516 -29.80 36.05 -30.87
CA GLU A 516 -28.37 36.38 -30.93
C GLU A 516 -27.90 37.10 -29.66
N GLN A 517 -28.66 38.08 -29.14
CA GLN A 517 -28.31 38.81 -27.90
C GLN A 517 -28.35 37.93 -26.64
N ILE A 518 -29.35 37.04 -26.52
CA ILE A 518 -29.44 36.09 -25.39
C ILE A 518 -28.24 35.12 -25.42
N ASN A 519 -27.88 34.62 -26.60
CA ASN A 519 -26.72 33.74 -26.76
C ASN A 519 -25.42 34.46 -26.38
N LEU A 520 -25.27 35.73 -26.77
CA LEU A 520 -24.09 36.55 -26.45
C LEU A 520 -23.95 36.79 -24.94
N GLN A 521 -25.05 37.13 -24.25
CA GLN A 521 -25.04 37.28 -22.79
C GLN A 521 -24.64 35.98 -22.09
N LYS A 522 -25.22 34.85 -22.51
CA LYS A 522 -24.89 33.54 -21.95
C LYS A 522 -23.43 33.14 -22.21
N ALA A 523 -22.91 33.45 -23.40
CA ALA A 523 -21.49 33.24 -23.71
C ALA A 523 -20.57 34.03 -22.77
N GLN A 524 -20.90 35.29 -22.47
CA GLN A 524 -20.13 36.12 -21.52
C GLN A 524 -20.14 35.56 -20.09
N GLU A 525 -21.28 35.05 -19.62
CA GLU A 525 -21.36 34.38 -18.31
C GLU A 525 -20.48 33.12 -18.25
N LEU A 526 -20.51 32.29 -19.31
CA LEU A 526 -19.67 31.11 -19.41
C LEU A 526 -18.18 31.47 -19.54
N GLU A 527 -17.83 32.57 -20.20
CA GLU A 527 -16.47 33.10 -20.29
C GLU A 527 -15.92 33.45 -18.90
N GLN A 528 -16.76 34.06 -18.04
CA GLN A 528 -16.38 34.38 -16.66
C GLN A 528 -16.15 33.10 -15.84
N GLN A 529 -17.04 32.11 -15.96
CA GLN A 529 -16.85 30.80 -15.31
C GLN A 529 -15.59 30.10 -15.80
N ARG A 530 -15.29 30.18 -17.10
CA ARG A 530 -14.07 29.61 -17.69
C ARG A 530 -12.82 30.26 -17.11
N LYS A 531 -12.80 31.59 -16.93
CA LYS A 531 -11.68 32.29 -16.27
C LYS A 531 -11.47 31.81 -14.84
N ASP A 532 -12.55 31.59 -14.08
CA ASP A 532 -12.46 31.06 -12.72
C ASP A 532 -11.89 29.63 -12.69
N VAL A 533 -12.30 28.78 -13.64
CA VAL A 533 -11.75 27.42 -13.81
C VAL A 533 -10.26 27.46 -14.17
N LEU A 534 -9.84 28.35 -15.09
CA LEU A 534 -8.44 28.54 -15.45
C LEU A 534 -7.59 29.01 -14.26
N SER A 535 -8.12 29.93 -13.43
CA SER A 535 -7.45 30.37 -12.20
C SER A 535 -7.24 29.20 -11.23
N GLN A 536 -8.26 28.37 -11.03
CA GLN A 536 -8.14 27.18 -10.17
C GLN A 536 -7.17 26.15 -10.74
N LEU A 537 -7.08 26.03 -12.07
CA LEU A 537 -6.15 25.12 -12.73
C LEU A 537 -4.70 25.57 -12.47
N ALA A 538 -4.41 26.87 -12.61
CA ALA A 538 -3.11 27.45 -12.28
C ALA A 538 -2.73 27.25 -10.80
N GLU A 539 -3.68 27.38 -9.88
CA GLU A 539 -3.46 27.08 -8.45
C GLU A 539 -3.08 25.60 -8.23
N VAL A 540 -3.76 24.67 -8.90
CA VAL A 540 -3.46 23.23 -8.79
C VAL A 540 -2.08 22.90 -9.37
N GLU A 541 -1.71 23.50 -10.51
CA GLU A 541 -0.37 23.37 -11.10
C GLU A 541 0.72 23.90 -10.15
N GLN A 542 0.49 25.05 -9.53
CA GLN A 542 1.40 25.61 -8.53
C GLN A 542 1.57 24.66 -7.34
N LEU A 543 0.48 24.06 -6.84
CA LEU A 543 0.54 23.06 -5.78
C LEU A 543 1.31 21.80 -6.20
N GLN A 544 1.25 21.37 -7.46
CA GLN A 544 2.04 20.24 -7.95
C GLN A 544 3.54 20.55 -7.98
N VAL A 545 3.92 21.77 -8.38
CA VAL A 545 5.31 22.25 -8.31
C VAL A 545 5.78 22.32 -6.87
N MET A 546 4.97 22.89 -5.97
CA MET A 546 5.26 22.92 -4.53
C MET A 546 5.44 21.51 -3.97
N LEU A 547 4.61 20.53 -4.36
CA LEU A 547 4.73 19.15 -3.88
C LEU A 547 6.07 18.54 -4.27
N THR A 548 6.56 18.84 -5.48
CA THR A 548 7.86 18.37 -5.96
C THR A 548 9.00 18.98 -5.13
N ASP A 549 8.95 20.30 -4.88
CA ASP A 549 9.92 20.99 -4.02
C ASP A 549 9.85 20.52 -2.57
N PHE A 550 8.65 20.20 -2.06
CA PHE A 550 8.46 19.61 -0.73
C PHE A 550 9.17 18.26 -0.59
N ILE A 551 8.99 17.35 -1.55
CA ILE A 551 9.67 16.05 -1.54
C ILE A 551 11.18 16.23 -1.60
N LYS A 552 11.68 17.11 -2.48
CA LYS A 552 13.11 17.39 -2.61
C LYS A 552 13.69 17.93 -1.31
N THR A 553 13.03 18.91 -0.70
CA THR A 553 13.46 19.53 0.56
C THR A 553 13.45 18.53 1.71
N LYS A 554 12.45 17.64 1.75
CA LYS A 554 12.40 16.56 2.75
C LYS A 554 13.60 15.62 2.64
N LEU A 555 14.01 15.29 1.41
CA LEU A 555 15.22 14.50 1.15
C LEU A 555 16.49 15.26 1.51
N GLU A 556 16.62 16.54 1.14
CA GLU A 556 17.77 17.38 1.48
C GLU A 556 17.97 17.49 3.01
N ILE A 557 16.89 17.65 3.78
CA ILE A 557 16.95 17.68 5.25
C ILE A 557 17.39 16.31 5.80
N LEU A 558 16.86 15.23 5.25
CA LEU A 558 17.21 13.87 5.65
C LEU A 558 18.70 13.59 5.40
N ASP A 559 19.19 13.92 4.20
CA ASP A 559 20.60 13.75 3.82
C ASP A 559 21.52 14.56 4.74
N SER A 560 21.17 15.83 5.02
CA SER A 560 21.91 16.68 5.96
C SER A 560 21.99 16.08 7.37
N ARG A 561 20.89 15.51 7.88
CA ARG A 561 20.87 14.83 9.18
C ARG A 561 21.69 13.54 9.18
N ILE A 562 21.68 12.78 8.08
CA ILE A 562 22.52 11.60 7.91
C ILE A 562 24.00 12.00 7.88
N GLU A 563 24.38 13.00 7.09
CA GLU A 563 25.75 13.51 7.00
C GLU A 563 26.26 14.03 8.36
N ALA A 564 25.40 14.67 9.16
CA ALA A 564 25.76 15.13 10.50
C ALA A 564 26.16 13.98 11.45
N VAL A 565 25.57 12.79 11.28
CA VAL A 565 25.83 11.59 12.11
C VAL A 565 26.94 10.71 11.51
N PHE A 566 26.83 10.42 10.22
CA PHE A 566 27.63 9.42 9.51
C PHE A 566 28.77 10.02 8.68
N GLY A 567 28.89 11.34 8.61
CA GLY A 567 29.95 12.03 7.88
C GLY A 567 29.88 11.74 6.39
N ASP A 568 30.98 11.23 5.83
CA ASP A 568 31.11 10.92 4.40
C ASP A 568 30.56 9.54 4.01
N ILE A 569 30.01 8.78 4.97
CA ILE A 569 29.40 7.48 4.71
C ILE A 569 28.02 7.68 4.08
N LYS A 570 27.88 7.27 2.82
CA LYS A 570 26.61 7.39 2.09
C LYS A 570 25.62 6.30 2.50
N ILE A 571 24.42 6.69 2.92
CA ILE A 571 23.31 5.78 3.23
C ILE A 571 22.17 6.04 2.25
N ARG A 572 21.87 5.05 1.41
CA ARG A 572 20.77 5.07 0.45
C ARG A 572 19.50 4.55 1.12
N LEU A 573 18.47 5.38 1.21
CA LEU A 573 17.17 5.01 1.82
C LEU A 573 16.07 4.68 0.81
N ILE A 574 16.30 5.00 -0.46
CA ILE A 574 15.36 4.77 -1.56
C ILE A 574 16.13 4.26 -2.78
N GLU A 575 15.59 3.26 -3.45
CA GLU A 575 16.10 2.75 -4.72
C GLU A 575 15.06 2.94 -5.83
N ALA A 576 15.47 3.59 -6.93
CA ALA A 576 14.59 3.80 -8.09
C ALA A 576 14.32 2.48 -8.82
N ASN A 577 13.07 2.24 -9.22
CA ASN A 577 12.68 1.10 -10.03
C ASN A 577 12.81 1.40 -11.53
N ILE A 578 12.76 0.35 -12.36
CA ILE A 578 12.76 0.45 -13.83
C ILE A 578 11.59 1.29 -14.35
N LYS A 579 10.47 1.34 -13.62
CA LYS A 579 9.34 2.19 -13.93
C LYS A 579 9.58 3.60 -13.40
N GLU A 580 9.55 4.57 -14.29
CA GLU A 580 9.66 5.99 -13.97
C GLU A 580 8.63 6.40 -12.92
N GLY A 581 9.08 7.04 -11.84
CA GLY A 581 8.24 7.44 -10.71
C GLY A 581 7.89 6.34 -9.69
N SER A 582 8.49 5.15 -9.78
CA SER A 582 8.37 4.09 -8.76
C SER A 582 9.69 3.87 -8.03
N TRP A 583 9.63 3.63 -6.72
CA TRP A 583 10.81 3.37 -5.89
C TRP A 583 10.52 2.35 -4.81
N ASN A 584 11.58 1.69 -4.33
CA ASN A 584 11.56 0.82 -3.16
C ASN A 584 12.23 1.51 -1.98
N GLU A 585 11.69 1.27 -0.80
CA GLU A 585 12.33 1.65 0.45
C GLU A 585 13.47 0.68 0.76
N VAL A 586 14.65 1.22 1.08
CA VAL A 586 15.86 0.46 1.42
C VAL A 586 16.62 1.16 2.56
N CYS A 587 17.75 0.60 2.98
CA CYS A 587 18.71 1.28 3.86
C CYS A 587 20.10 0.69 3.64
N ASP A 588 20.71 1.03 2.52
CA ASP A 588 22.00 0.49 2.11
C ASP A 588 23.12 1.48 2.41
N VAL A 589 24.14 1.04 3.11
CA VAL A 589 25.42 1.74 3.15
C VAL A 589 26.09 1.56 1.79
N MET A 590 26.60 2.62 1.20
CA MET A 590 27.16 2.63 -0.15
C MET A 590 28.67 2.88 -0.10
N ASP A 591 29.43 2.02 -0.79
CA ASP A 591 30.83 2.27 -1.13
C ASP A 591 30.89 2.75 -2.59
N GLY A 592 30.96 4.07 -2.78
CA GLY A 592 30.76 4.68 -4.09
C GLY A 592 29.37 4.40 -4.64
N GLN A 593 29.27 3.47 -5.60
CA GLN A 593 28.01 3.02 -6.22
C GLN A 593 27.64 1.57 -5.83
N VAL A 594 28.49 0.90 -5.04
CA VAL A 594 28.32 -0.51 -4.68
C VAL A 594 27.66 -0.61 -3.30
N PRO A 595 26.50 -1.28 -3.16
CA PRO A 595 25.91 -1.55 -1.85
C PRO A 595 26.85 -2.37 -0.98
N TYR A 596 26.88 -2.08 0.33
CA TYR A 596 27.75 -2.72 1.32
C TYR A 596 27.83 -4.24 1.19
N HIS A 597 26.68 -4.92 1.08
CA HIS A 597 26.59 -6.38 1.02
C HIS A 597 27.22 -6.99 -0.25
N GLN A 598 27.48 -6.17 -1.27
CA GLN A 598 28.11 -6.57 -2.53
C GLN A 598 29.61 -6.22 -2.57
N THR A 599 30.13 -5.52 -1.57
CA THR A 599 31.57 -5.24 -1.46
C THR A 599 32.35 -6.49 -1.05
N ASN A 600 33.65 -6.53 -1.32
CA ASN A 600 34.51 -7.64 -0.87
C ASN A 600 34.66 -7.66 0.66
N SER A 601 35.03 -8.79 1.24
CA SER A 601 35.05 -8.94 2.71
C SER A 601 35.95 -7.95 3.44
N SER A 602 37.08 -7.57 2.84
CA SER A 602 37.96 -6.55 3.44
C SER A 602 37.24 -5.20 3.54
N GLN A 603 36.55 -4.79 2.46
CA GLN A 603 35.77 -3.55 2.46
C GLN A 603 34.55 -3.64 3.39
N GLN A 604 33.89 -4.79 3.47
CA GLN A 604 32.81 -4.99 4.44
C GLN A 604 33.31 -4.72 5.86
N ILE A 605 34.47 -5.25 6.26
CA ILE A 605 34.99 -4.99 7.62
C ILE A 605 35.36 -3.52 7.79
N LYS A 606 36.10 -2.92 6.84
CA LYS A 606 36.54 -1.52 6.95
C LYS A 606 35.38 -0.53 7.00
N LEU A 607 34.41 -0.66 6.09
CA LEU A 607 33.21 0.18 6.05
C LEU A 607 32.32 -0.09 7.28
N GLY A 608 32.26 -1.34 7.74
CA GLY A 608 31.57 -1.73 8.96
C GLY A 608 32.12 -1.03 10.20
N ILE A 609 33.44 -1.01 10.38
CA ILE A 609 34.09 -0.24 11.46
C ILE A 609 33.68 1.23 11.39
N ARG A 610 33.79 1.86 10.21
CA ARG A 610 33.44 3.28 10.04
C ARG A 610 31.99 3.59 10.40
N VAL A 611 31.05 2.73 9.98
CA VAL A 611 29.63 2.87 10.33
C VAL A 611 29.44 2.77 11.84
N VAL A 612 30.06 1.77 12.48
CA VAL A 612 29.93 1.58 13.92
C VAL A 612 30.61 2.71 14.70
N GLU A 613 31.73 3.27 14.22
CA GLU A 613 32.36 4.45 14.81
C GLU A 613 31.46 5.69 14.74
N ALA A 614 30.76 5.90 13.61
CA ALA A 614 29.75 6.96 13.52
C ALA A 614 28.63 6.76 14.55
N ILE A 615 28.14 5.52 14.72
CA ILE A 615 27.12 5.18 15.72
C ILE A 615 27.65 5.42 17.14
N LYS A 616 28.86 4.96 17.47
CA LYS A 616 29.50 5.18 18.78
C LYS A 616 29.61 6.67 19.10
N ARG A 617 30.08 7.48 18.16
CA ARG A 617 30.18 8.94 18.31
C ARG A 617 28.82 9.58 18.56
N ALA A 618 27.79 9.18 17.81
CA ALA A 618 26.44 9.69 17.99
C ALA A 618 25.83 9.33 19.35
N LEU A 619 26.25 8.21 19.94
CA LEU A 619 25.87 7.77 21.28
C LEU A 619 26.79 8.31 22.40
N GLY A 620 27.83 9.07 22.06
CA GLY A 620 28.81 9.58 23.03
C GLY A 620 29.69 8.51 23.66
N ILE A 621 29.97 7.41 22.95
CA ILE A 621 30.76 6.28 23.44
C ILE A 621 32.22 6.47 23.01
N ASP A 622 33.08 6.80 23.97
CA ASP A 622 34.52 6.96 23.75
C ASP A 622 35.23 5.60 23.79
N GLY A 623 35.13 4.89 22.66
CA GLY A 623 35.83 3.64 22.37
C GLY A 623 35.25 2.42 23.09
N LEU A 624 34.77 1.45 22.29
CA LEU A 624 34.47 0.07 22.72
C LEU A 624 35.20 -0.86 21.76
N PHE A 625 35.80 -1.93 22.27
CA PHE A 625 36.62 -2.83 21.46
C PHE A 625 35.84 -3.47 20.30
N TYR A 626 36.55 -3.85 19.25
CA TYR A 626 36.04 -4.64 18.13
C TYR A 626 36.54 -6.08 18.17
N ILE A 627 35.63 -6.99 17.87
CA ILE A 627 35.95 -8.37 17.53
C ILE A 627 35.97 -8.46 16.01
N ILE A 628 37.04 -9.00 15.44
CA ILE A 628 37.20 -9.18 13.99
C ILE A 628 37.56 -10.63 13.72
N ASP A 629 36.56 -11.46 13.43
CA ASP A 629 36.79 -12.84 12.97
C ASP A 629 37.11 -12.87 11.46
N ASN A 630 37.86 -13.89 11.02
CA ASN A 630 38.38 -14.05 9.66
C ASN A 630 39.21 -12.84 9.17
N ALA A 631 40.05 -12.28 10.05
CA ALA A 631 40.87 -11.10 9.74
C ALA A 631 41.98 -11.39 8.71
N GLU A 632 42.25 -12.65 8.36
CA GLU A 632 43.11 -13.01 7.23
C GLU A 632 42.61 -12.49 5.88
N GLN A 633 41.31 -12.15 5.77
CA GLN A 633 40.72 -11.54 4.59
C GLN A 633 41.15 -10.07 4.38
N ILE A 634 41.88 -9.50 5.35
CA ILE A 634 42.40 -8.15 5.31
C ILE A 634 43.92 -8.22 5.18
N THR A 635 44.44 -7.66 4.09
CA THR A 635 45.88 -7.60 3.81
C THR A 635 46.59 -6.53 4.64
N ASP A 636 45.99 -5.36 4.79
CA ASP A 636 46.44 -4.27 5.66
C ASP A 636 45.61 -4.25 6.95
N ARG A 637 46.13 -4.90 8.00
CA ARG A 637 45.50 -5.04 9.33
C ARG A 637 45.83 -3.89 10.28
N ASP A 638 46.38 -2.79 9.76
CA ASP A 638 46.46 -1.55 10.52
C ASP A 638 45.10 -0.83 10.53
N PHE A 639 44.36 -1.00 11.62
CA PHE A 639 43.05 -0.39 11.82
C PHE A 639 43.12 1.04 12.38
N SER A 640 44.30 1.56 12.71
CA SER A 640 44.48 2.90 13.30
C SER A 640 43.94 4.04 12.42
N LYS A 641 43.84 3.81 11.11
CA LYS A 641 43.24 4.76 10.16
C LYS A 641 41.71 4.77 10.20
N LEU A 642 41.09 3.79 10.86
CA LEU A 642 39.64 3.58 10.87
C LEU A 642 39.04 3.79 12.26
N THR A 643 39.77 3.42 13.32
CA THR A 643 39.32 3.54 14.70
C THR A 643 40.53 3.62 15.65
N ASP A 644 40.36 4.37 16.74
CA ASP A 644 41.26 4.38 17.90
C ASP A 644 40.83 3.37 18.99
N ALA A 645 39.75 2.61 18.75
CA ALA A 645 39.29 1.59 19.67
C ALA A 645 40.14 0.32 19.57
N GLN A 646 40.23 -0.43 20.68
CA GLN A 646 40.92 -1.71 20.70
C GLN A 646 40.37 -2.66 19.63
N THR A 647 41.27 -3.35 18.92
CA THR A 647 40.91 -4.39 17.95
C THR A 647 41.40 -5.76 18.40
N ILE A 648 40.52 -6.77 18.34
CA ILE A 648 40.82 -8.16 18.63
C ILE A 648 40.54 -8.96 17.36
N ALA A 649 41.61 -9.24 16.62
CA ALA A 649 41.56 -9.85 15.30
C ALA A 649 42.00 -11.32 15.33
N PHE A 650 41.20 -12.19 14.75
CA PHE A 650 41.51 -13.61 14.61
C PHE A 650 41.97 -13.90 13.18
N VAL A 651 43.20 -14.40 13.03
CA VAL A 651 43.86 -14.59 11.72
C VAL A 651 44.17 -16.07 11.54
N ALA A 652 43.64 -16.67 10.48
CA ALA A 652 44.05 -18.00 10.07
C ALA A 652 45.41 -17.97 9.32
N TYR A 653 46.26 -18.97 9.57
CA TYR A 653 47.45 -19.23 8.77
C TYR A 653 47.60 -20.73 8.49
N ASP A 654 48.25 -21.08 7.38
CA ASP A 654 48.60 -22.46 7.06
C ASP A 654 49.89 -22.86 7.79
N SER A 655 49.88 -24.04 8.42
CA SER A 655 51.01 -24.58 9.19
C SER A 655 52.29 -24.83 8.38
N ASN A 656 52.25 -24.62 7.05
CA ASN A 656 53.41 -24.72 6.17
C ASN A 656 54.18 -23.41 6.00
N ASP A 657 53.63 -22.27 6.45
CA ASP A 657 54.34 -20.98 6.48
C ASP A 657 55.15 -20.85 7.78
N ILE A 658 56.16 -21.70 7.95
CA ILE A 658 57.19 -21.53 8.98
C ILE A 658 58.23 -20.54 8.44
N SER A 659 57.84 -19.28 8.32
CA SER A 659 58.80 -18.18 8.29
C SER A 659 58.16 -16.96 8.93
N GLN A 660 58.29 -16.88 10.25
CA GLN A 660 58.12 -15.74 11.16
C GLN A 660 57.29 -16.17 12.38
N ALA A 661 57.97 -16.91 13.26
CA ALA A 661 57.68 -16.94 14.69
C ALA A 661 58.46 -15.82 15.37
#